data_AF-A0A0W1JKF3-F1
#
_entry.id   AF-A0A0W1JKF3-F1
#
_cell.length_a   1.000
_cell.length_b   1.000
_cell.length_c   1.000
_cell.angle_alpha   90.00
_cell.angle_beta   90.00
_cell.angle_gamma   90.00
#
_symmetry.space_group_name_H-M   'P 1'
#
loop_
_entity.id
_entity.type
_entity.pdbx_description
1 polymer ?
#
loop_
_entity_poly.entity_id
_entity_poly.type
_entity_poly.pdbx_seq_one_letter_code
_entity_poly.pdbx_strand_id
1 'polypeptide(L)'
;MRLSACSIVKNESENIARSIESYKDVVDEIIIVDTGSTDNTVEICRSLGAKVLHFDWINDFAAAKNFALEHATGDWVIFLDADEWFVPKLEDERIFKVLDRVEKMDNIGVIKTILCNVDEKTGFINSRNTSARIFRNGHGVRYVGKIHEDLWRDGKPIKQVTLEELEIYHSGYSGGKVTAKSERNLEILYDLYRQGQADTATYFYLCRENEILGKYDEALKFYELFFEQKDHEPLILVANIFVNIYENGILIKQSLPDKFTQADVLASINEAIEKYPILPKHHYLKGIYYYNSDYDEALACFLEAIKLHQEYKGPYLNSFAHSLPDAYFRMAQIYRAKHRLDKAFDYYVLSLQEQKLRKDVFNEFIQMIRDQPAQEIILFLNSIYDLKNVDHIRFLAKQLMMSRLPTVFLYYAMKYNREFNGQDETTYIAMILAHEEEAAVNTAMTAYFNAGKEDDRYYAALALMCSKGTELFEHYRSSLNPAYSSILNKFLNNEKPESPSKEEINAFIRLYRLMFYIGSAEDLIALEHFFAEIPLDVASTIVECYVSYKDHRLIIDKVLYLSEREKSEHFRTQMHKLLGFSYYFIRDYAKSVEYFTLALESKHIDIDRNIIIYLKLISEIETNDIVRHKALKLYESYSPIFEEYVKVTDILRTGKNEDNSTAADRNKLSLMNENVFLAEMEAEAVKLPELVLNAFFSLAEKYTENTMDVCAHNLLIRLLQNEYKKDILYYRLGEIYTRLHNPQMSLYCHHKAFEENAAFAETLIADRTNSNRNYIYRPLTDENHKYCPLCGKEAPLHSVYNVVVSSDFSPDYPPIKSWRYCKECRHRFTTQRPQAAALTIDEKEARAAIANMALSISSYAETMNTIYALASGKKMLDIDSGNGQFLAAALEYGFEPAGVEPSENLAALSSKVLDVPVHNCHFEDFVTAEGYNLIAMGQVLESMSDPKAAVKKVYELLHSGGLFYIETPNFDSGFARVMQDKDRTLRSARIANYFSRQSLESLLQSCGFQVLSYGMSKRNNGYMEIIAKRNV
;
A
#
# COMPACT_ATOMS: atom_id res chain seq x y z
N MET A 1 -30.66 26.83 -50.06
CA MET A 1 -29.57 26.36 -49.22
C MET A 1 -29.59 24.85 -49.31
N ARG A 2 -28.48 24.22 -49.64
CA ARG A 2 -28.37 22.76 -49.83
C ARG A 2 -27.59 22.14 -48.67
N LEU A 3 -28.03 21.00 -48.15
CA LEU A 3 -27.42 20.30 -47.00
C LEU A 3 -26.84 18.95 -47.42
N SER A 4 -25.58 18.70 -47.08
CA SER A 4 -24.96 17.39 -47.20
C SER A 4 -24.82 16.74 -45.83
N ALA A 5 -25.22 15.47 -45.69
CA ALA A 5 -24.81 14.65 -44.55
C ALA A 5 -23.56 13.83 -44.90
N CYS A 6 -22.60 13.79 -44.00
CA CYS A 6 -21.36 13.02 -44.13
C CYS A 6 -21.16 12.12 -42.91
N SER A 7 -20.61 10.92 -43.12
CA SER A 7 -20.15 10.05 -42.04
C SER A 7 -19.00 9.15 -42.52
N ILE A 8 -18.17 8.71 -41.58
CA ILE A 8 -17.20 7.63 -41.80
C ILE A 8 -17.66 6.39 -41.03
N VAL A 9 -17.55 5.21 -41.63
CA VAL A 9 -18.07 3.97 -41.05
C VAL A 9 -17.06 2.84 -41.11
N LYS A 10 -17.15 1.92 -40.13
CA LYS A 10 -16.50 0.61 -40.15
C LYS A 10 -17.22 -0.34 -39.19
N ASN A 11 -17.88 -1.38 -39.71
CA ASN A 11 -18.58 -2.38 -38.90
C ASN A 11 -19.67 -1.79 -37.97
N GLU A 12 -20.54 -0.95 -38.51
CA GLU A 12 -21.57 -0.19 -37.79
C GLU A 12 -22.99 -0.64 -38.18
N SER A 13 -23.17 -1.91 -38.57
CA SER A 13 -24.46 -2.43 -39.04
C SER A 13 -25.58 -2.34 -37.99
N GLU A 14 -25.23 -2.29 -36.70
CA GLU A 14 -26.17 -2.10 -35.57
C GLU A 14 -26.65 -0.65 -35.43
N ASN A 15 -25.85 0.35 -35.84
CA ASN A 15 -26.07 1.77 -35.50
C ASN A 15 -26.44 2.62 -36.71
N ILE A 16 -25.82 2.37 -37.86
CA ILE A 16 -25.80 3.30 -38.99
C ILE A 16 -27.19 3.61 -39.55
N ALA A 17 -28.11 2.63 -39.51
CA ALA A 17 -29.48 2.82 -39.95
C ALA A 17 -30.19 3.90 -39.13
N ARG A 18 -30.07 3.84 -37.80
CA ARG A 18 -30.68 4.82 -36.89
C ARG A 18 -30.08 6.21 -37.07
N SER A 19 -28.76 6.28 -37.27
CA SER A 19 -28.07 7.54 -37.55
C SER A 19 -28.65 8.22 -38.80
N ILE A 20 -28.65 7.51 -39.93
CA ILE A 20 -29.16 8.03 -41.21
C ILE A 20 -30.63 8.42 -41.11
N GLU A 21 -31.47 7.56 -40.53
CA GLU A 21 -32.90 7.83 -40.34
C GLU A 21 -33.20 9.12 -39.55
N SER A 22 -32.26 9.57 -38.72
CA SER A 22 -32.43 10.78 -37.90
C SER A 22 -32.28 12.09 -38.67
N TYR A 23 -31.71 12.07 -39.89
CA TYR A 23 -31.50 13.28 -40.69
C TYR A 23 -31.82 13.13 -42.20
N LYS A 24 -32.08 11.91 -42.70
CA LYS A 24 -32.22 11.67 -44.15
C LYS A 24 -33.31 12.50 -44.85
N ASP A 25 -34.35 12.90 -44.12
CA ASP A 25 -35.50 13.61 -44.68
C ASP A 25 -35.25 15.12 -44.86
N VAL A 26 -34.15 15.65 -44.29
CA VAL A 26 -33.83 17.09 -44.31
C VAL A 26 -32.55 17.42 -45.09
N VAL A 27 -31.87 16.42 -45.63
CA VAL A 27 -30.61 16.59 -46.37
C VAL A 27 -30.79 16.25 -47.85
N ASP A 28 -30.08 16.97 -48.72
CA ASP A 28 -30.16 16.78 -50.17
C ASP A 28 -29.25 15.67 -50.69
N GLU A 29 -28.26 15.27 -49.90
CA GLU A 29 -27.37 14.14 -50.20
C GLU A 29 -26.77 13.54 -48.91
N ILE A 30 -26.46 12.25 -48.96
CA ILE A 30 -25.83 11.50 -47.88
C ILE A 30 -24.57 10.83 -48.43
N ILE A 31 -23.42 11.14 -47.84
CA ILE A 31 -22.10 10.66 -48.25
C ILE A 31 -21.53 9.84 -47.11
N ILE A 32 -21.30 8.55 -47.36
CA ILE A 32 -20.72 7.63 -46.39
C ILE A 32 -19.37 7.18 -46.92
N VAL A 33 -18.32 7.34 -46.13
CA VAL A 33 -17.00 6.80 -46.43
C VAL A 33 -16.78 5.55 -45.59
N ASP A 34 -16.76 4.40 -46.25
CA ASP A 34 -16.41 3.12 -45.64
C ASP A 34 -14.89 2.97 -45.54
N THR A 35 -14.41 2.59 -44.36
CA THR A 35 -12.98 2.41 -44.08
C THR A 35 -12.59 0.93 -43.95
N GLY A 36 -13.34 0.05 -44.64
CA GLY A 36 -13.14 -1.39 -44.66
C GLY A 36 -14.09 -2.16 -43.73
N SER A 37 -15.40 -1.96 -43.87
CA SER A 37 -16.40 -2.78 -43.20
C SER A 37 -16.39 -4.22 -43.75
N THR A 38 -16.62 -5.18 -42.86
CA THR A 38 -16.73 -6.61 -43.13
C THR A 38 -18.10 -7.18 -42.79
N ASP A 39 -18.97 -6.38 -42.17
CA ASP A 39 -20.37 -6.70 -41.91
C ASP A 39 -21.30 -6.02 -42.95
N ASN A 40 -22.61 -6.06 -42.72
CA ASN A 40 -23.62 -5.53 -43.65
C ASN A 40 -23.76 -3.98 -43.65
N THR A 41 -22.82 -3.24 -43.07
CA THR A 41 -22.90 -1.76 -42.94
C THR A 41 -23.08 -1.08 -44.29
N VAL A 42 -22.30 -1.48 -45.29
CA VAL A 42 -22.29 -0.86 -46.62
C VAL A 42 -23.62 -1.07 -47.35
N GLU A 43 -24.18 -2.28 -47.27
CA GLU A 43 -25.48 -2.63 -47.84
C GLU A 43 -26.61 -1.81 -47.21
N ILE A 44 -26.58 -1.65 -45.88
CA ILE A 44 -27.55 -0.85 -45.14
C ILE A 44 -27.49 0.61 -45.62
N CYS A 45 -26.30 1.21 -45.68
CA CYS A 45 -26.13 2.59 -46.14
C CYS A 45 -26.70 2.82 -47.54
N ARG A 46 -26.39 1.92 -48.49
CA ARG A 46 -26.91 2.00 -49.87
C ARG A 46 -28.44 1.88 -49.92
N SER A 47 -29.03 1.00 -49.11
CA SER A 47 -30.48 0.83 -49.07
C SER A 47 -31.21 2.06 -48.52
N LEU A 48 -30.53 2.88 -47.71
CA LEU A 48 -31.04 4.14 -47.17
C LEU A 48 -30.74 5.36 -48.07
N GLY A 49 -30.27 5.14 -49.31
CA GLY A 49 -30.05 6.20 -50.30
C GLY A 49 -28.70 6.91 -50.19
N ALA A 50 -27.76 6.38 -49.40
CA ALA A 50 -26.44 6.98 -49.27
C ALA A 50 -25.51 6.66 -50.44
N LYS A 51 -24.71 7.64 -50.85
CA LYS A 51 -23.56 7.48 -51.72
C LYS A 51 -22.38 6.95 -50.89
N VAL A 52 -22.12 5.65 -51.01
CA VAL A 52 -21.02 4.99 -50.28
C VAL A 52 -19.73 5.01 -51.11
N LEU A 53 -18.67 5.57 -50.53
CA LEU A 53 -17.31 5.64 -51.07
C LEU A 53 -16.37 4.79 -50.22
N HIS A 54 -15.29 4.28 -50.80
CA HIS A 54 -14.27 3.50 -50.08
C HIS A 54 -13.02 4.35 -49.83
N PHE A 55 -12.45 4.23 -48.62
CA PHE A 55 -11.17 4.84 -48.24
C PHE A 55 -10.34 3.84 -47.44
N ASP A 56 -9.09 3.59 -47.86
CA ASP A 56 -8.21 2.68 -47.12
C ASP A 56 -7.85 3.26 -45.75
N TRP A 57 -8.12 2.51 -44.67
CA TRP A 57 -7.82 2.96 -43.31
C TRP A 57 -6.31 3.09 -43.08
N ILE A 58 -5.83 4.33 -42.88
CA ILE A 58 -4.41 4.67 -42.69
C ILE A 58 -4.09 5.19 -41.28
N ASN A 59 -4.90 4.86 -40.27
CA ASN A 59 -4.76 5.38 -38.91
C ASN A 59 -4.85 6.93 -38.81
N ASP A 60 -5.74 7.53 -39.61
CA ASP A 60 -5.96 8.97 -39.65
C ASP A 60 -7.46 9.26 -39.89
N PHE A 61 -8.16 9.68 -38.82
CA PHE A 61 -9.58 10.03 -38.89
C PHE A 61 -9.83 11.26 -39.77
N ALA A 62 -8.99 12.29 -39.67
CA ALA A 62 -9.13 13.50 -40.46
C ALA A 62 -8.98 13.22 -41.95
N ALA A 63 -8.08 12.31 -42.35
CA ALA A 63 -7.93 11.94 -43.76
C ALA A 63 -9.22 11.34 -44.34
N ALA A 64 -9.86 10.41 -43.63
CA ALA A 64 -11.12 9.81 -44.04
C ALA A 64 -12.28 10.83 -44.04
N LYS A 65 -12.38 11.69 -43.00
CA LYS A 65 -13.40 12.74 -42.94
C LYS A 65 -13.24 13.76 -44.06
N ASN A 66 -12.01 14.17 -44.36
CA ASN A 66 -11.72 15.10 -45.45
C ASN A 66 -12.04 14.50 -46.83
N PHE A 67 -11.82 13.21 -47.03
CA PHE A 67 -12.23 12.52 -48.26
C PHE A 67 -13.76 12.56 -48.46
N ALA A 68 -14.54 12.46 -47.37
CA ALA A 68 -15.99 12.68 -47.44
C ALA A 68 -16.34 14.12 -47.85
N LEU A 69 -15.65 15.11 -47.28
CA LEU A 69 -15.89 16.53 -47.58
C LEU A 69 -15.59 16.91 -49.02
N GLU A 70 -14.58 16.30 -49.64
CA GLU A 70 -14.25 16.52 -51.05
C GLU A 70 -15.38 16.11 -52.00
N HIS A 71 -16.32 15.30 -51.54
CA HIS A 71 -17.48 14.85 -52.30
C HIS A 71 -18.78 15.58 -51.92
N ALA A 72 -18.78 16.41 -50.88
CA ALA A 72 -19.96 17.14 -50.40
C ALA A 72 -20.21 18.40 -51.23
N THR A 73 -21.43 18.52 -51.77
CA THR A 73 -21.84 19.61 -52.67
C THR A 73 -22.81 20.61 -52.04
N GLY A 74 -23.22 20.40 -50.79
CA GLY A 74 -24.09 21.28 -50.02
C GLY A 74 -23.39 22.55 -49.55
N ASP A 75 -24.17 23.61 -49.30
CA ASP A 75 -23.68 24.87 -48.70
C ASP A 75 -23.26 24.67 -47.24
N TRP A 76 -23.90 23.72 -46.57
CA TRP A 76 -23.67 23.32 -45.18
C TRP A 76 -23.53 21.80 -45.10
N VAL A 77 -22.67 21.35 -44.20
CA VAL A 77 -22.40 19.93 -43.93
C VAL A 77 -22.86 19.58 -42.53
N ILE A 78 -23.62 18.50 -42.40
CA ILE A 78 -23.85 17.77 -41.15
C ILE A 78 -22.89 16.58 -41.16
N PHE A 79 -22.01 16.48 -40.16
CA PHE A 79 -21.08 15.37 -40.03
C PHE A 79 -21.36 14.64 -38.73
N LEU A 80 -21.96 13.45 -38.81
CA LEU A 80 -22.23 12.60 -37.64
C LEU A 80 -21.33 11.36 -37.68
N ASP A 81 -20.92 10.91 -36.51
CA ASP A 81 -20.34 9.57 -36.38
C ASP A 81 -21.48 8.52 -36.47
N ALA A 82 -21.16 7.28 -36.87
CA ALA A 82 -22.17 6.25 -37.19
C ALA A 82 -23.07 5.84 -36.01
N ASP A 83 -22.57 6.04 -34.79
CA ASP A 83 -23.20 5.78 -33.50
C ASP A 83 -23.90 7.01 -32.92
N GLU A 84 -24.09 8.07 -33.73
CA GLU A 84 -24.75 9.31 -33.36
C GLU A 84 -26.07 9.54 -34.12
N TRP A 85 -27.08 10.10 -33.47
CA TRP A 85 -28.37 10.44 -34.10
C TRP A 85 -29.06 11.63 -33.43
N PHE A 86 -29.85 12.40 -34.19
CA PHE A 86 -30.62 13.52 -33.64
C PHE A 86 -31.79 13.06 -32.78
N VAL A 87 -32.01 13.76 -31.65
CA VAL A 87 -33.17 13.57 -30.78
C VAL A 87 -33.85 14.92 -30.47
N PRO A 88 -35.18 15.06 -30.70
CA PRO A 88 -35.95 14.26 -31.65
C PRO A 88 -35.30 14.27 -33.06
N LYS A 89 -35.77 13.37 -33.93
CA LYS A 89 -35.40 13.31 -35.36
C LYS A 89 -35.39 14.73 -35.96
N LEU A 90 -34.39 15.02 -36.78
CA LEU A 90 -34.21 16.36 -37.33
C LEU A 90 -35.30 16.66 -38.35
N GLU A 91 -35.92 17.84 -38.22
CA GLU A 91 -36.98 18.34 -39.10
C GLU A 91 -36.56 19.66 -39.76
N ASP A 92 -37.07 19.93 -40.96
CA ASP A 92 -36.73 21.11 -41.78
C ASP A 92 -36.85 22.42 -40.98
N GLU A 93 -37.98 22.61 -40.29
CA GLU A 93 -38.24 23.84 -39.53
C GLU A 93 -37.17 24.07 -38.45
N ARG A 94 -36.70 23.01 -37.80
CA ARG A 94 -35.71 23.08 -36.71
C ARG A 94 -34.32 23.43 -37.25
N ILE A 95 -33.87 22.75 -38.31
CA ILE A 95 -32.53 22.99 -38.87
C ILE A 95 -32.44 24.34 -39.58
N PHE A 96 -33.43 24.72 -40.40
CA PHE A 96 -33.37 25.99 -41.13
C PHE A 96 -33.51 27.21 -40.22
N LYS A 97 -34.26 27.10 -39.12
CA LYS A 97 -34.29 28.14 -38.08
C LYS A 97 -32.93 28.34 -37.42
N VAL A 98 -32.22 27.26 -37.14
CA VAL A 98 -30.85 27.29 -36.60
C VAL A 98 -29.90 27.95 -37.60
N LEU A 99 -29.93 27.52 -38.86
CA LEU A 99 -29.05 28.07 -39.90
C LEU A 99 -29.33 29.55 -40.17
N ASP A 100 -30.59 29.98 -40.30
CA ASP A 100 -30.97 31.39 -40.48
C ASP A 100 -30.51 32.28 -39.32
N ARG A 101 -30.53 31.75 -38.09
CA ARG A 101 -29.97 32.46 -36.93
C ARG A 101 -28.45 32.63 -37.05
N VAL A 102 -27.74 31.59 -37.45
CA VAL A 102 -26.27 31.61 -37.59
C VAL A 102 -25.82 32.50 -38.74
N GLU A 103 -26.57 32.55 -39.84
CA GLU A 103 -26.33 33.47 -40.97
C GLU A 103 -26.40 34.95 -40.56
N LYS A 104 -27.16 35.26 -39.50
CA LYS A 104 -27.27 36.61 -38.92
C LYS A 104 -26.14 36.93 -37.92
N MET A 105 -25.28 35.98 -37.60
CA MET A 105 -24.15 36.16 -36.69
C MET A 105 -22.85 36.43 -37.45
N ASP A 106 -22.01 37.32 -36.93
CA ASP A 106 -20.76 37.67 -37.60
C ASP A 106 -19.75 36.52 -37.61
N ASN A 107 -19.46 36.06 -38.84
CA ASN A 107 -18.35 35.17 -39.18
C ASN A 107 -18.37 33.82 -38.45
N ILE A 108 -19.56 33.26 -38.17
CA ILE A 108 -19.68 31.90 -37.62
C ILE A 108 -19.66 30.89 -38.76
N GLY A 109 -18.77 29.89 -38.66
CA GLY A 109 -18.64 28.83 -39.67
C GLY A 109 -18.93 27.43 -39.15
N VAL A 110 -19.06 27.24 -37.84
CA VAL A 110 -19.30 25.94 -37.19
C VAL A 110 -20.35 26.09 -36.10
N ILE A 111 -21.25 25.13 -36.02
CA ILE A 111 -22.29 24.98 -35.02
C ILE A 111 -21.96 23.76 -34.17
N LYS A 112 -21.79 24.02 -32.88
CA LYS A 112 -21.69 23.01 -31.84
C LYS A 112 -23.10 22.64 -31.36
N THR A 113 -23.43 21.36 -31.45
CA THR A 113 -24.69 20.78 -30.96
C THR A 113 -24.49 20.19 -29.57
N ILE A 114 -25.57 20.00 -28.82
CA ILE A 114 -25.52 19.21 -27.57
C ILE A 114 -25.34 17.74 -27.94
N LEU A 115 -24.32 17.09 -27.40
CA LEU A 115 -24.05 15.67 -27.54
C LEU A 115 -24.30 14.97 -26.20
N CYS A 116 -25.32 14.13 -26.15
CA CYS A 116 -25.70 13.32 -25.00
C CYS A 116 -25.12 11.90 -25.17
N ASN A 117 -24.13 11.54 -24.35
CA ASN A 117 -23.65 10.16 -24.30
C ASN A 117 -24.67 9.31 -23.55
N VAL A 118 -25.29 8.32 -24.20
CA VAL A 118 -26.39 7.54 -23.63
C VAL A 118 -26.07 6.06 -23.55
N ASP A 119 -26.48 5.43 -22.45
CA ASP A 119 -26.56 3.97 -22.36
C ASP A 119 -27.86 3.53 -23.05
N GLU A 120 -27.75 2.79 -24.16
CA GLU A 120 -28.90 2.41 -24.97
C GLU A 120 -29.89 1.49 -24.27
N LYS A 121 -29.42 0.69 -23.31
CA LYS A 121 -30.26 -0.26 -22.58
C LYS A 121 -31.09 0.45 -21.51
N THR A 122 -30.48 1.43 -20.84
CA THR A 122 -31.09 2.11 -19.70
C THR A 122 -31.68 3.48 -20.03
N GLY A 123 -31.28 4.07 -21.16
CA GLY A 123 -31.59 5.46 -21.51
C GLY A 123 -30.83 6.50 -20.67
N PHE A 124 -29.89 6.07 -19.82
CA PHE A 124 -29.15 6.95 -18.92
C PHE A 124 -28.19 7.85 -19.70
N ILE A 125 -28.24 9.16 -19.43
CA ILE A 125 -27.33 10.14 -20.03
C ILE A 125 -26.06 10.23 -19.17
N ASN A 126 -24.97 9.62 -19.63
CA ASN A 126 -23.67 9.61 -18.97
C ASN A 126 -23.03 11.01 -18.91
N SER A 127 -23.12 11.78 -19.99
CA SER A 127 -22.63 13.16 -20.03
C SER A 127 -23.33 13.97 -21.11
N ARG A 128 -23.36 15.30 -20.92
CA ARG A 128 -23.80 16.27 -21.91
C ARG A 128 -22.62 17.15 -22.30
N ASN A 129 -22.23 17.06 -23.56
CA ASN A 129 -21.09 17.78 -24.12
C ASN A 129 -21.57 18.67 -25.26
N THR A 130 -20.67 19.49 -25.81
CA THR A 130 -20.92 20.18 -27.07
C THR A 130 -19.95 19.67 -28.12
N SER A 131 -20.43 19.40 -29.33
CA SER A 131 -19.60 18.84 -30.40
C SER A 131 -19.86 19.54 -31.72
N ALA A 132 -18.79 19.81 -32.48
CA ALA A 132 -18.90 20.40 -33.80
C ALA A 132 -19.43 19.35 -34.78
N ARG A 133 -20.69 19.53 -35.20
CA ARG A 133 -21.40 18.57 -36.05
C ARG A 133 -22.02 19.20 -37.28
N ILE A 134 -22.16 20.53 -37.32
CA ILE A 134 -22.72 21.23 -38.47
C ILE A 134 -21.82 22.41 -38.81
N PHE A 135 -21.44 22.57 -40.08
CA PHE A 135 -20.53 23.65 -40.49
C PHE A 135 -20.72 24.06 -41.94
N ARG A 136 -20.31 25.30 -42.23
CA ARG A 136 -20.41 25.89 -43.55
C ARG A 136 -19.36 25.27 -44.47
N ASN A 137 -19.82 24.69 -45.57
CA ASN A 137 -18.96 24.14 -46.60
C ASN A 137 -18.21 25.27 -47.35
N GLY A 138 -17.05 24.98 -47.92
CA GLY A 138 -16.31 25.97 -48.70
C GLY A 138 -14.81 25.71 -48.80
N HIS A 139 -14.15 26.49 -49.66
CA HIS A 139 -12.71 26.35 -49.92
C HIS A 139 -11.90 26.51 -48.63
N GLY A 140 -10.90 25.64 -48.45
CA GLY A 140 -9.96 25.68 -47.33
C GLY A 140 -10.44 25.03 -46.03
N VAL A 141 -11.71 24.58 -45.93
CA VAL A 141 -12.24 23.87 -44.74
C VAL A 141 -11.77 22.43 -44.72
N ARG A 142 -11.02 22.02 -43.68
CA ARG A 142 -10.56 20.63 -43.47
C ARG A 142 -10.50 20.27 -41.99
N TYR A 143 -10.70 18.99 -41.70
CA TYR A 143 -10.34 18.39 -40.41
C TYR A 143 -8.82 18.29 -40.28
N VAL A 144 -8.30 18.62 -39.10
CA VAL A 144 -6.87 18.57 -38.75
C VAL A 144 -6.70 17.78 -37.45
N GLY A 145 -5.69 16.89 -37.41
CA GLY A 145 -5.40 15.97 -36.31
C GLY A 145 -5.72 14.52 -36.68
N LYS A 146 -4.82 13.57 -36.42
CA LYS A 146 -5.04 12.15 -36.77
C LYS A 146 -6.13 11.49 -35.92
N ILE A 147 -6.35 12.02 -34.73
CA ILE A 147 -7.34 11.62 -33.73
C ILE A 147 -7.76 12.86 -32.94
N HIS A 148 -9.01 12.91 -32.47
CA HIS A 148 -9.58 14.09 -31.82
C HIS A 148 -9.49 15.33 -32.73
N GLU A 149 -9.87 15.12 -33.98
CA GLU A 149 -9.76 16.08 -35.07
C GLU A 149 -10.71 17.28 -34.95
N ASP A 150 -10.23 18.45 -35.36
CA ASP A 150 -10.97 19.71 -35.34
C ASP A 150 -11.06 20.36 -36.72
N LEU A 151 -12.05 21.23 -36.93
CA LEU A 151 -12.27 21.93 -38.20
C LEU A 151 -11.47 23.23 -38.29
N TRP A 152 -10.68 23.32 -39.36
CA TRP A 152 -9.82 24.46 -39.67
C TRP A 152 -10.16 25.02 -41.05
N ARG A 153 -9.99 26.33 -41.23
CA ARG A 153 -10.04 27.00 -42.52
C ARG A 153 -8.72 27.74 -42.75
N ASP A 154 -8.07 27.44 -43.87
CA ASP A 154 -6.81 28.09 -44.28
C ASP A 154 -5.75 28.12 -43.16
N GLY A 155 -5.62 27.00 -42.43
CA GLY A 155 -4.65 26.88 -41.33
C GLY A 155 -5.03 27.60 -40.04
N LYS A 156 -6.30 27.99 -39.84
CA LYS A 156 -6.81 28.56 -38.58
C LYS A 156 -8.09 27.87 -38.11
N PRO A 157 -8.32 27.76 -36.78
CA PRO A 157 -9.60 27.29 -36.26
C PRO A 157 -10.77 28.15 -36.74
N ILE A 158 -11.88 27.51 -37.12
CA ILE A 158 -13.08 28.22 -37.56
C ILE A 158 -13.85 28.73 -36.34
N LYS A 159 -14.39 29.95 -36.40
CA LYS A 159 -15.22 30.51 -35.33
C LYS A 159 -16.51 29.70 -35.16
N GLN A 160 -16.81 29.32 -33.93
CA GLN A 160 -17.87 28.38 -33.58
C GLN A 160 -18.93 29.05 -32.70
N VAL A 161 -20.16 28.55 -32.76
CA VAL A 161 -21.25 28.91 -31.83
C VAL A 161 -21.86 27.63 -31.26
N THR A 162 -22.22 27.64 -29.98
CA THR A 162 -23.01 26.56 -29.37
C THR A 162 -24.49 26.91 -29.45
N LEU A 163 -25.29 26.00 -29.98
CA LEU A 163 -26.74 26.13 -30.05
C LEU A 163 -27.40 24.95 -29.35
N GLU A 164 -28.14 25.26 -28.28
CA GLU A 164 -28.81 24.27 -27.42
C GLU A 164 -30.05 23.65 -28.09
N GLU A 165 -30.49 24.24 -29.20
CA GLU A 165 -31.70 23.82 -29.92
C GLU A 165 -31.54 22.48 -30.66
N LEU A 166 -30.32 21.94 -30.79
CA LEU A 166 -30.04 20.67 -31.46
C LEU A 166 -29.35 19.69 -30.50
N GLU A 167 -30.03 18.60 -30.20
CA GLU A 167 -29.50 17.50 -29.38
C GLU A 167 -29.22 16.27 -30.25
N ILE A 168 -28.07 15.65 -30.01
CA ILE A 168 -27.60 14.43 -30.65
C ILE A 168 -27.32 13.43 -29.53
N TYR A 169 -27.79 12.20 -29.67
CA TYR A 169 -27.47 11.10 -28.78
C TYR A 169 -26.34 10.27 -29.38
N HIS A 170 -25.47 9.74 -28.52
CA HIS A 170 -24.30 8.95 -28.90
C HIS A 170 -24.20 7.70 -28.04
N SER A 171 -24.15 6.52 -28.67
CA SER A 171 -24.13 5.22 -27.97
C SER A 171 -22.75 4.58 -27.80
N GLY A 172 -21.70 5.19 -28.34
CA GLY A 172 -20.34 4.64 -28.42
C GLY A 172 -19.60 4.42 -27.09
N TYR A 173 -20.23 4.72 -25.95
CA TYR A 173 -19.69 4.50 -24.59
C TYR A 173 -20.40 3.41 -23.79
N SER A 174 -21.30 2.65 -24.41
CA SER A 174 -21.99 1.52 -23.77
C SER A 174 -21.17 0.22 -23.86
N GLY A 175 -21.07 -0.51 -22.73
CA GLY A 175 -20.59 -1.91 -22.59
C GLY A 175 -19.37 -2.35 -23.42
N GLY A 176 -18.18 -2.47 -22.83
CA GLY A 176 -16.98 -3.12 -23.41
C GLY A 176 -16.35 -2.43 -24.64
N LYS A 177 -17.11 -1.63 -25.39
CA LYS A 177 -16.67 -0.88 -26.59
C LYS A 177 -15.64 0.22 -26.26
N VAL A 178 -15.65 0.74 -25.02
CA VAL A 178 -14.73 1.78 -24.55
C VAL A 178 -13.28 1.30 -24.55
N THR A 179 -13.01 0.09 -24.04
CA THR A 179 -11.65 -0.46 -23.94
C THR A 179 -11.01 -0.66 -25.31
N ALA A 180 -11.73 -1.29 -26.26
CA ALA A 180 -11.23 -1.49 -27.62
C ALA A 180 -10.99 -0.15 -28.36
N LYS A 181 -11.86 0.85 -28.13
CA LYS A 181 -11.70 2.20 -28.68
C LYS A 181 -10.44 2.86 -28.13
N SER A 182 -10.21 2.77 -26.82
CA SER A 182 -9.01 3.29 -26.14
C SER A 182 -7.72 2.61 -26.60
N GLU A 183 -7.72 1.29 -26.79
CA GLU A 183 -6.56 0.55 -27.32
C GLU A 183 -6.16 1.00 -28.72
N ARG A 184 -7.13 1.11 -29.63
CA ARG A 184 -6.91 1.64 -30.99
C ARG A 184 -6.40 3.09 -30.96
N ASN A 185 -7.00 3.92 -30.12
CA ASN A 185 -6.60 5.33 -29.99
C ASN A 185 -5.16 5.46 -29.49
N LEU A 186 -4.76 4.63 -28.51
CA LEU A 186 -3.39 4.59 -27.99
C LEU A 186 -2.37 4.22 -29.06
N GLU A 187 -2.68 3.31 -29.99
CA GLU A 187 -1.76 2.96 -31.08
C GLU A 187 -1.36 4.22 -31.88
N ILE A 188 -2.34 5.03 -32.28
CA ILE A 188 -2.13 6.27 -33.03
C ILE A 188 -1.36 7.30 -32.19
N LEU A 189 -1.77 7.50 -30.93
CA LEU A 189 -1.16 8.48 -30.03
C LEU A 189 0.30 8.12 -29.68
N TYR A 190 0.58 6.84 -29.44
CA TYR A 190 1.95 6.39 -29.19
C TYR A 190 2.83 6.52 -30.43
N ASP A 191 2.29 6.34 -31.63
CA ASP A 191 3.05 6.55 -32.86
C ASP A 191 3.41 8.02 -33.06
N LEU A 192 2.49 8.96 -32.78
CA LEU A 192 2.79 10.39 -32.74
C LEU A 192 3.89 10.70 -31.72
N TYR A 193 3.78 10.14 -30.51
CA TYR A 193 4.79 10.30 -29.46
C TYR A 193 6.17 9.75 -29.87
N ARG A 194 6.23 8.54 -30.43
CA ARG A 194 7.49 7.91 -30.88
C ARG A 194 8.15 8.67 -32.03
N GLN A 195 7.37 9.32 -32.88
CA GLN A 195 7.86 10.12 -34.01
C GLN A 195 8.27 11.55 -33.60
N GLY A 196 8.13 11.92 -32.32
CA GLY A 196 8.41 13.29 -31.83
C GLY A 196 7.39 14.32 -32.33
N GLN A 197 6.17 13.88 -32.67
CA GLN A 197 5.07 14.69 -33.17
C GLN A 197 3.96 14.91 -32.13
N ALA A 198 4.17 14.50 -30.87
CA ALA A 198 3.22 14.72 -29.80
C ALA A 198 3.19 16.20 -29.39
N ASP A 199 2.00 16.78 -29.39
CA ASP A 199 1.69 18.09 -28.84
C ASP A 199 1.04 17.99 -27.46
N THR A 200 0.69 19.13 -26.88
CA THR A 200 0.08 19.21 -25.54
C THR A 200 -1.24 18.46 -25.44
N ALA A 201 -2.07 18.51 -26.49
CA ALA A 201 -3.30 17.71 -26.56
C ALA A 201 -3.00 16.20 -26.59
N THR A 202 -1.97 15.79 -27.33
CA THR A 202 -1.53 14.39 -27.41
C THR A 202 -1.18 13.84 -26.03
N TYR A 203 -0.47 14.60 -25.18
CA TYR A 203 -0.16 14.17 -23.82
C TYR A 203 -1.40 14.02 -22.94
N PHE A 204 -2.38 14.92 -23.04
CA PHE A 204 -3.66 14.74 -22.35
C PHE A 204 -4.37 13.46 -22.77
N TYR A 205 -4.48 13.19 -24.08
CA TYR A 205 -5.16 11.99 -24.56
C TYR A 205 -4.39 10.72 -24.21
N LEU A 206 -3.06 10.72 -24.27
CA LEU A 206 -2.24 9.62 -23.77
C LEU A 206 -2.47 9.37 -22.27
N CYS A 207 -2.56 10.43 -21.45
CA CYS A 207 -2.91 10.31 -20.03
C CYS A 207 -4.29 9.65 -19.86
N ARG A 208 -5.32 10.22 -20.52
CA ARG A 208 -6.71 9.74 -20.43
C ARG A 208 -6.88 8.30 -20.88
N GLU A 209 -6.36 7.94 -22.06
CA GLU A 209 -6.56 6.60 -22.61
C GLU A 209 -5.79 5.53 -21.79
N ASN A 210 -4.60 5.84 -21.26
CA ASN A 210 -3.91 4.91 -20.35
C ASN A 210 -4.66 4.76 -19.01
N GLU A 211 -5.24 5.84 -18.48
CA GLU A 211 -6.06 5.80 -17.26
C GLU A 211 -7.31 4.91 -17.43
N ILE A 212 -8.04 5.05 -18.56
CA ILE A 212 -9.20 4.20 -18.90
C ILE A 212 -8.83 2.71 -18.95
N LEU A 213 -7.61 2.38 -19.40
CA LEU A 213 -7.11 1.01 -19.46
C LEU A 213 -6.47 0.52 -18.15
N GLY A 214 -6.47 1.32 -17.09
CA GLY A 214 -5.86 0.99 -15.80
C GLY A 214 -4.33 0.99 -15.81
N LYS A 215 -3.69 1.59 -16.83
CA LYS A 215 -2.23 1.74 -16.94
C LYS A 215 -1.78 3.03 -16.24
N TYR A 216 -1.91 3.06 -14.92
CA TYR A 216 -1.78 4.30 -14.14
C TYR A 216 -0.36 4.87 -14.13
N ASP A 217 0.70 4.05 -14.20
CA ASP A 217 2.08 4.53 -14.28
C ASP A 217 2.35 5.27 -15.60
N GLU A 218 1.93 4.72 -16.73
CA GLU A 218 1.98 5.38 -18.03
C GLU A 218 1.11 6.64 -18.05
N ALA A 219 -0.09 6.57 -17.47
CA ALA A 219 -0.98 7.73 -17.36
C ALA A 219 -0.31 8.87 -16.57
N LEU A 220 0.34 8.55 -15.44
CA LEU A 220 1.09 9.52 -14.63
C LEU A 220 2.20 10.19 -15.43
N LYS A 221 2.98 9.41 -16.19
CA LYS A 221 4.04 9.96 -17.05
C LYS A 221 3.47 11.02 -18.01
N PHE A 222 2.36 10.73 -18.66
CA PHE A 222 1.78 11.66 -19.64
C PHE A 222 1.03 12.82 -18.99
N TYR A 223 0.49 12.63 -17.78
CA TYR A 223 0.01 13.71 -16.93
C TYR A 223 1.14 14.70 -16.61
N GLU A 224 2.32 14.22 -16.21
CA GLU A 224 3.48 15.07 -15.93
C GLU A 224 3.96 15.80 -17.19
N LEU A 225 4.11 15.07 -18.31
CA LEU A 225 4.50 15.66 -19.60
C LEU A 225 3.53 16.73 -20.08
N PHE A 226 2.23 16.60 -19.80
CA PHE A 226 1.24 17.64 -20.12
C PHE A 226 1.53 18.96 -19.39
N PHE A 227 1.83 18.91 -18.09
CA PHE A 227 2.13 20.11 -17.29
C PHE A 227 3.53 20.69 -17.56
N GLU A 228 4.44 19.91 -18.15
CA GLU A 228 5.73 20.42 -18.63
C GLU A 228 5.63 21.30 -19.89
N GLN A 229 4.50 21.23 -20.63
CA GLN A 229 4.33 22.01 -21.86
C GLN A 229 4.09 23.49 -21.57
N LYS A 230 4.58 24.38 -22.44
CA LYS A 230 4.46 25.84 -22.22
C LYS A 230 3.07 26.42 -22.51
N ASP A 231 2.25 25.70 -23.26
CA ASP A 231 0.96 26.14 -23.80
C ASP A 231 -0.25 25.40 -23.18
N HIS A 232 -0.05 24.62 -22.13
CA HIS A 232 -1.12 23.86 -21.47
C HIS A 232 -2.22 24.77 -20.89
N GLU A 233 -1.88 25.88 -20.24
CA GLU A 233 -2.85 26.82 -19.67
C GLU A 233 -3.79 27.42 -20.74
N PRO A 234 -3.28 28.03 -21.84
CA PRO A 234 -4.12 28.47 -22.94
C PRO A 234 -5.00 27.36 -23.52
N LEU A 235 -4.46 26.14 -23.66
CA LEU A 235 -5.21 25.01 -24.20
C LEU A 235 -6.39 24.62 -23.30
N ILE A 236 -6.19 24.57 -21.98
CA ILE A 236 -7.27 24.29 -21.02
C ILE A 236 -8.38 25.34 -21.07
N LEU A 237 -8.01 26.61 -21.17
CA LEU A 237 -8.98 27.71 -21.21
C LEU A 237 -9.81 27.71 -22.50
N VAL A 238 -9.19 27.38 -23.64
CA VAL A 238 -9.86 27.39 -24.95
C VAL A 238 -10.69 26.11 -25.17
N ALA A 239 -10.20 24.96 -24.67
CA ALA A 239 -10.85 23.67 -24.85
C ALA A 239 -11.25 23.08 -23.48
N ASN A 240 -12.51 23.32 -23.14
CA ASN A 240 -13.12 22.93 -21.88
C ASN A 240 -12.96 21.46 -21.44
N ILE A 241 -12.74 20.54 -22.38
CA ILE A 241 -12.52 19.12 -22.09
C ILE A 241 -11.20 18.86 -21.32
N PHE A 242 -10.19 19.71 -21.49
CA PHE A 242 -8.89 19.53 -20.87
C PHE A 242 -8.90 19.84 -19.37
N VAL A 243 -9.95 20.47 -18.83
CA VAL A 243 -10.08 20.63 -17.37
C VAL A 243 -10.14 19.28 -16.65
N ASN A 244 -10.61 18.23 -17.34
CA ASN A 244 -10.62 16.87 -16.79
C ASN A 244 -9.21 16.35 -16.48
N ILE A 245 -8.12 16.98 -16.95
CA ILE A 245 -6.75 16.55 -16.60
C ILE A 245 -6.53 16.55 -15.08
N TYR A 246 -7.17 17.48 -14.35
CA TYR A 246 -7.13 17.52 -12.90
C TYR A 246 -7.89 16.32 -12.29
N GLU A 247 -9.05 15.97 -12.85
CA GLU A 247 -9.81 14.78 -12.46
C GLU A 247 -9.01 13.49 -12.72
N ASN A 248 -8.38 13.37 -13.89
CA ASN A 248 -7.50 12.23 -14.23
C ASN A 248 -6.30 12.17 -13.26
N GLY A 249 -5.65 13.29 -12.97
CA GLY A 249 -4.54 13.35 -12.01
C GLY A 249 -4.92 12.87 -10.61
N ILE A 250 -6.10 13.25 -10.13
CA ILE A 250 -6.64 12.79 -8.85
C ILE A 250 -6.86 11.27 -8.87
N LEU A 251 -7.51 10.74 -9.91
CA LEU A 251 -7.76 9.29 -10.07
C LEU A 251 -6.47 8.48 -10.18
N ILE A 252 -5.48 8.98 -10.95
CA ILE A 252 -4.16 8.35 -11.10
C ILE A 252 -3.46 8.25 -9.75
N LYS A 253 -3.42 9.35 -8.98
CA LYS A 253 -2.80 9.35 -7.64
C LYS A 253 -3.52 8.43 -6.67
N GLN A 254 -4.86 8.39 -6.71
CA GLN A 254 -5.65 7.43 -5.92
C GLN A 254 -5.35 5.98 -6.28
N SER A 255 -5.03 5.71 -7.54
CA SER A 255 -4.74 4.37 -8.07
C SER A 255 -3.27 3.95 -7.93
N LEU A 256 -2.40 4.85 -7.46
CA LEU A 256 -0.96 4.61 -7.22
C LEU A 256 -0.59 4.85 -5.75
N PRO A 257 -1.16 4.06 -4.80
CA PRO A 257 -0.90 4.23 -3.38
C PRO A 257 0.60 4.16 -3.06
N ASP A 258 1.38 3.35 -3.76
CA ASP A 258 2.82 3.20 -3.51
C ASP A 258 3.65 4.47 -3.79
N LYS A 259 3.10 5.43 -4.54
CA LYS A 259 3.77 6.69 -4.90
C LYS A 259 3.19 7.92 -4.20
N PHE A 260 1.91 7.88 -3.89
CA PHE A 260 1.15 9.01 -3.37
C PHE A 260 0.42 8.68 -2.07
N THR A 261 0.45 9.63 -1.16
CA THR A 261 -0.24 9.59 0.13
C THR A 261 -1.69 10.08 -0.03
N GLN A 262 -2.53 9.82 0.98
CA GLN A 262 -3.89 10.41 1.01
C GLN A 262 -3.85 11.95 1.04
N ALA A 263 -2.80 12.53 1.65
CA ALA A 263 -2.60 13.97 1.67
C ALA A 263 -2.30 14.54 0.27
N ASP A 264 -1.51 13.84 -0.55
CA ASP A 264 -1.22 14.23 -1.93
C ASP A 264 -2.50 14.27 -2.80
N VAL A 265 -3.39 13.29 -2.59
CA VAL A 265 -4.69 13.22 -3.26
C VAL A 265 -5.57 14.41 -2.84
N LEU A 266 -5.71 14.67 -1.54
CA LEU A 266 -6.49 15.80 -1.03
C LEU A 266 -5.94 17.15 -1.51
N ALA A 267 -4.62 17.31 -1.56
CA ALA A 267 -3.98 18.51 -2.09
C ALA A 267 -4.35 18.74 -3.57
N SER A 268 -4.34 17.67 -4.38
CA SER A 268 -4.73 17.74 -5.80
C SER A 268 -6.21 18.08 -5.98
N ILE A 269 -7.09 17.53 -5.12
CA ILE A 269 -8.51 17.88 -5.11
C ILE A 269 -8.71 19.36 -4.77
N ASN A 270 -8.02 19.86 -3.73
CA ASN A 270 -8.15 21.26 -3.33
C ASN A 270 -7.61 22.21 -4.41
N GLU A 271 -6.50 21.88 -5.06
CA GLU A 271 -5.97 22.64 -6.20
C GLU A 271 -6.98 22.71 -7.36
N ALA A 272 -7.62 21.58 -7.68
CA ALA A 272 -8.64 21.53 -8.73
C ALA A 272 -9.87 22.40 -8.40
N ILE A 273 -10.31 22.41 -7.13
CA ILE A 273 -11.41 23.26 -6.64
C ILE A 273 -11.00 24.74 -6.68
N GLU A 274 -9.77 25.08 -6.28
CA GLU A 274 -9.28 26.45 -6.30
C GLU A 274 -9.24 27.01 -7.73
N LYS A 275 -8.75 26.22 -8.69
CA LYS A 275 -8.67 26.61 -10.10
C LYS A 275 -10.04 26.64 -10.79
N TYR A 276 -10.92 25.68 -10.49
CA TYR A 276 -12.22 25.51 -11.16
C TYR A 276 -13.36 25.27 -10.13
N PRO A 277 -13.72 26.27 -9.33
CA PRO A 277 -14.65 26.11 -8.20
C PRO A 277 -16.09 25.79 -8.63
N ILE A 278 -16.47 26.13 -9.86
CA ILE A 278 -17.81 25.92 -10.40
C ILE A 278 -18.06 24.48 -10.87
N LEU A 279 -17.03 23.62 -10.92
CA LEU A 279 -17.15 22.26 -11.43
C LEU A 279 -17.68 21.31 -10.35
N PRO A 280 -18.87 20.70 -10.53
CA PRO A 280 -19.47 19.82 -9.53
C PRO A 280 -18.61 18.60 -9.18
N LYS A 281 -17.91 18.04 -10.18
CA LYS A 281 -17.13 16.81 -10.04
C LYS A 281 -16.00 16.95 -9.01
N HIS A 282 -15.36 18.12 -8.94
CA HIS A 282 -14.28 18.37 -7.99
C HIS A 282 -14.77 18.31 -6.53
N HIS A 283 -15.95 18.89 -6.26
CA HIS A 283 -16.60 18.81 -4.95
C HIS A 283 -17.06 17.37 -4.64
N TYR A 284 -17.58 16.64 -5.63
CA TYR A 284 -17.89 15.22 -5.45
C TYR A 284 -16.66 14.39 -5.06
N LEU A 285 -15.51 14.59 -5.73
CA LEU A 285 -14.26 13.88 -5.40
C LEU A 285 -13.80 14.19 -3.96
N LYS A 286 -13.96 15.44 -3.52
CA LYS A 286 -13.75 15.83 -2.11
C LYS A 286 -14.73 15.15 -1.16
N GLY A 287 -16.00 15.04 -1.56
CA GLY A 287 -17.02 14.30 -0.82
C GLY A 287 -16.66 12.82 -0.67
N ILE A 288 -16.15 12.17 -1.71
CA ILE A 288 -15.66 10.79 -1.65
C ILE A 288 -14.45 10.64 -0.73
N TYR A 289 -13.53 11.61 -0.74
CA TYR A 289 -12.41 11.64 0.21
C TYR A 289 -12.91 11.66 1.66
N TYR A 290 -13.85 12.55 1.98
CA TYR A 290 -14.42 12.65 3.33
C TYR A 290 -15.43 11.57 3.67
N TYR A 291 -16.05 10.89 2.69
CA TYR A 291 -17.07 9.87 2.92
C TYR A 291 -16.60 8.80 3.90
N ASN A 292 -15.31 8.45 3.84
CA ASN A 292 -14.72 7.46 4.73
C ASN A 292 -14.14 8.07 6.01
N SER A 293 -14.28 9.36 6.29
CA SER A 293 -13.61 10.04 7.42
C SER A 293 -14.54 10.89 8.26
N ASP A 294 -15.34 11.72 7.60
CA ASP A 294 -16.25 12.66 8.24
C ASP A 294 -17.50 12.83 7.39
N TYR A 295 -18.60 12.32 7.93
CA TYR A 295 -19.88 12.28 7.23
C TYR A 295 -20.47 13.67 7.02
N ASP A 296 -20.18 14.64 7.88
CA ASP A 296 -20.74 15.99 7.74
C ASP A 296 -20.04 16.76 6.60
N GLU A 297 -18.71 16.68 6.51
CA GLU A 297 -17.90 17.23 5.42
C GLU A 297 -18.24 16.54 4.10
N ALA A 298 -18.42 15.21 4.12
CA ALA A 298 -18.84 14.46 2.94
C ALA A 298 -20.21 14.93 2.43
N LEU A 299 -21.21 15.03 3.33
CA LEU A 299 -22.54 15.54 2.97
C LEU A 299 -22.47 16.97 2.42
N ALA A 300 -21.70 17.86 3.06
CA ALA A 300 -21.55 19.24 2.60
C ALA A 300 -20.98 19.29 1.17
N CYS A 301 -19.97 18.49 0.88
CA CYS A 301 -19.36 18.39 -0.45
C CYS A 301 -20.32 17.80 -1.50
N PHE A 302 -21.07 16.75 -1.16
CA PHE A 302 -22.06 16.17 -2.09
C PHE A 302 -23.23 17.11 -2.37
N LEU A 303 -23.73 17.81 -1.36
CA LEU A 303 -24.77 18.82 -1.52
C LEU A 303 -24.30 19.97 -2.41
N GLU A 304 -23.07 20.45 -2.22
CA GLU A 304 -22.50 21.50 -3.07
C GLU A 304 -22.32 21.01 -4.52
N ALA A 305 -21.83 19.78 -4.72
CA ALA A 305 -21.74 19.19 -6.05
C ALA A 305 -23.12 19.13 -6.75
N ILE A 306 -24.17 18.65 -6.07
CA ILE A 306 -25.53 18.57 -6.62
C ILE A 306 -26.08 19.97 -6.94
N LYS A 307 -25.90 20.93 -6.04
CA LYS A 307 -26.33 22.32 -6.26
C LYS A 307 -25.64 22.92 -7.48
N LEU A 308 -24.31 22.81 -7.56
CA LEU A 308 -23.55 23.31 -8.71
C LEU A 308 -23.97 22.61 -10.00
N HIS A 309 -24.32 21.32 -9.95
CA HIS A 309 -24.81 20.58 -11.12
C HIS A 309 -26.16 21.11 -11.61
N GLN A 310 -27.10 21.38 -10.70
CA GLN A 310 -28.42 21.93 -11.04
C GLN A 310 -28.34 23.37 -11.58
N GLU A 311 -27.40 24.16 -11.07
CA GLU A 311 -27.20 25.56 -11.46
C GLU A 311 -26.18 25.72 -12.61
N TYR A 312 -25.59 24.62 -13.12
CA TYR A 312 -24.44 24.67 -14.01
C TYR A 312 -24.76 25.33 -15.35
N LYS A 313 -24.14 26.49 -15.62
CA LYS A 313 -24.11 27.18 -16.92
C LYS A 313 -22.69 27.56 -17.33
N GLY A 314 -21.70 26.85 -16.78
CA GLY A 314 -20.28 27.15 -16.98
C GLY A 314 -19.79 26.78 -18.38
N PRO A 315 -18.65 27.33 -18.80
CA PRO A 315 -18.06 27.03 -20.10
C PRO A 315 -17.40 25.64 -20.15
N TYR A 316 -17.22 24.98 -19.00
CA TYR A 316 -16.46 23.74 -18.87
C TYR A 316 -17.32 22.49 -19.07
N LEU A 317 -16.68 21.36 -19.36
CA LEU A 317 -17.39 20.09 -19.43
C LEU A 317 -17.85 19.67 -18.02
N ASN A 318 -19.14 19.38 -17.86
CA ASN A 318 -19.69 18.85 -16.60
C ASN A 318 -19.74 17.32 -16.63
N SER A 319 -18.67 16.68 -16.15
CA SER A 319 -18.54 15.21 -16.08
C SER A 319 -19.31 14.58 -14.90
N PHE A 320 -19.89 15.39 -14.01
CA PHE A 320 -20.51 14.90 -12.76
C PHE A 320 -21.83 14.13 -12.97
N ALA A 321 -22.53 14.29 -14.09
CA ALA A 321 -23.79 13.59 -14.36
C ALA A 321 -23.67 12.06 -14.16
N HIS A 322 -22.56 11.47 -14.61
CA HIS A 322 -22.26 10.05 -14.40
C HIS A 322 -22.11 9.66 -12.92
N SER A 323 -21.67 10.58 -12.06
CA SER A 323 -21.44 10.37 -10.63
C SER A 323 -22.63 10.76 -9.75
N LEU A 324 -23.67 11.38 -10.33
CA LEU A 324 -24.86 11.81 -9.61
C LEU A 324 -25.59 10.65 -8.90
N PRO A 325 -25.84 9.48 -9.53
CA PRO A 325 -26.45 8.35 -8.83
C PRO A 325 -25.61 7.89 -7.63
N ASP A 326 -24.28 7.86 -7.77
CA ASP A 326 -23.39 7.48 -6.68
C ASP A 326 -23.40 8.52 -5.55
N ALA A 327 -23.39 9.82 -5.86
CA ALA A 327 -23.52 10.86 -4.85
C ALA A 327 -24.80 10.70 -4.02
N TYR A 328 -25.95 10.47 -4.67
CA TYR A 328 -27.20 10.17 -3.98
C TYR A 328 -27.11 8.91 -3.12
N PHE A 329 -26.54 7.82 -3.64
CA PHE A 329 -26.36 6.59 -2.87
C PHE A 329 -25.49 6.80 -1.62
N ARG A 330 -24.35 7.50 -1.74
CA ARG A 330 -23.47 7.84 -0.60
C ARG A 330 -24.21 8.68 0.43
N MET A 331 -24.98 9.68 -0.01
CA MET A 331 -25.80 10.48 0.89
C MET A 331 -26.87 9.64 1.59
N ALA A 332 -27.52 8.71 0.89
CA ALA A 332 -28.49 7.80 1.48
C ALA A 332 -27.86 6.92 2.57
N GLN A 333 -26.64 6.41 2.32
CA GLN A 333 -25.87 5.63 3.29
C GLN A 333 -25.51 6.47 4.53
N ILE A 334 -25.06 7.72 4.36
CA ILE A 334 -24.77 8.62 5.48
C ILE A 334 -26.04 8.92 6.28
N TYR A 335 -27.15 9.29 5.62
CA TYR A 335 -28.40 9.58 6.32
C TYR A 335 -28.94 8.35 7.05
N ARG A 336 -28.80 7.15 6.47
CA ARG A 336 -29.13 5.89 7.13
C ARG A 336 -28.26 5.69 8.38
N ALA A 337 -26.95 5.92 8.29
CA ALA A 337 -26.04 5.85 9.43
C ALA A 337 -26.44 6.86 10.52
N LYS A 338 -26.86 8.08 10.16
CA LYS A 338 -27.38 9.09 11.11
C LYS A 338 -28.83 8.84 11.57
N HIS A 339 -29.41 7.66 11.30
CA HIS A 339 -30.79 7.28 11.61
C HIS A 339 -31.89 8.21 11.04
N ARG A 340 -31.59 8.95 9.97
CA ARG A 340 -32.51 9.81 9.20
C ARG A 340 -33.09 9.03 8.03
N LEU A 341 -33.95 8.06 8.35
CA LEU A 341 -34.53 7.13 7.37
C LEU A 341 -35.42 7.81 6.33
N ASP A 342 -36.04 8.93 6.70
CA ASP A 342 -36.79 9.82 5.80
C ASP A 342 -35.91 10.26 4.62
N LYS A 343 -34.78 10.89 4.93
CA LYS A 343 -33.85 11.38 3.91
C LYS A 343 -33.14 10.24 3.19
N ALA A 344 -32.78 9.18 3.91
CA ALA A 344 -32.15 8.02 3.29
C ALA A 344 -33.03 7.42 2.20
N PHE A 345 -34.34 7.27 2.48
CA PHE A 345 -35.33 6.81 1.51
C PHE A 345 -35.35 7.70 0.26
N ASP A 346 -35.46 9.02 0.43
CA ASP A 346 -35.50 9.98 -0.68
C ASP A 346 -34.27 9.84 -1.59
N TYR A 347 -33.08 9.76 -1.01
CA TYR A 347 -31.84 9.65 -1.78
C TYR A 347 -31.63 8.27 -2.43
N TYR A 348 -32.10 7.17 -1.83
CA TYR A 348 -32.15 5.88 -2.52
C TYR A 348 -33.05 5.93 -3.75
N VAL A 349 -34.22 6.56 -3.63
CA VAL A 349 -35.17 6.72 -4.74
C VAL A 349 -34.56 7.58 -5.84
N LEU A 350 -33.97 8.74 -5.50
CA LEU A 350 -33.28 9.59 -6.48
C LEU A 350 -32.16 8.82 -7.20
N SER A 351 -31.35 8.05 -6.47
CA SER A 351 -30.30 7.23 -7.09
C SER A 351 -30.86 6.19 -8.08
N LEU A 352 -31.97 5.52 -7.73
CA LEU A 352 -32.62 4.54 -8.61
C LEU A 352 -33.35 5.20 -9.79
N GLN A 353 -33.88 6.41 -9.62
CA GLN A 353 -34.50 7.15 -10.71
C GLN A 353 -33.49 7.55 -11.77
N GLU A 354 -32.31 8.01 -11.34
CA GLU A 354 -31.18 8.30 -12.23
C GLU A 354 -30.66 7.00 -12.88
N GLN A 355 -30.41 5.94 -12.11
CA GLN A 355 -29.88 4.68 -12.64
C GLN A 355 -30.64 3.45 -12.11
N LYS A 356 -31.72 3.09 -12.81
CA LYS A 356 -32.71 2.07 -12.40
C LYS A 356 -32.12 0.68 -12.15
N LEU A 357 -31.11 0.27 -12.92
CA LEU A 357 -30.57 -1.09 -12.86
C LEU A 357 -29.39 -1.25 -11.88
N ARG A 358 -29.22 -0.32 -10.93
CA ARG A 358 -28.18 -0.42 -9.88
C ARG A 358 -28.56 -1.43 -8.79
N LYS A 359 -27.91 -2.59 -8.82
CA LYS A 359 -28.13 -3.70 -7.87
C LYS A 359 -27.82 -3.33 -6.42
N ASP A 360 -26.70 -2.64 -6.20
CA ASP A 360 -26.23 -2.23 -4.88
C ASP A 360 -27.24 -1.31 -4.18
N VAL A 361 -27.71 -0.28 -4.89
CA VAL A 361 -28.72 0.67 -4.40
C VAL A 361 -30.05 -0.04 -4.17
N PHE A 362 -30.50 -0.86 -5.13
CA PHE A 362 -31.76 -1.58 -5.04
C PHE A 362 -31.79 -2.51 -3.82
N ASN A 363 -30.72 -3.27 -3.59
CA ASN A 363 -30.64 -4.18 -2.47
C ASN A 363 -30.73 -3.44 -1.14
N GLU A 364 -30.03 -2.31 -0.98
CA GLU A 364 -30.15 -1.48 0.23
C GLU A 364 -31.55 -0.89 0.41
N PHE A 365 -32.15 -0.42 -0.68
CA PHE A 365 -33.49 0.17 -0.70
C PHE A 365 -34.57 -0.85 -0.32
N ILE A 366 -34.53 -2.06 -0.89
CA ILE A 366 -35.49 -3.12 -0.56
C ILE A 366 -35.45 -3.45 0.93
N GLN A 367 -34.28 -3.45 1.57
CA GLN A 367 -34.21 -3.70 3.01
C GLN A 367 -34.95 -2.65 3.85
N MET A 368 -35.12 -1.42 3.34
CA MET A 368 -35.88 -0.38 4.04
C MET A 368 -37.40 -0.54 3.91
N ILE A 369 -37.88 -1.15 2.82
CA ILE A 369 -39.32 -1.24 2.53
C ILE A 369 -39.89 -2.66 2.67
N ARG A 370 -39.06 -3.67 2.95
CA ARG A 370 -39.48 -5.09 3.01
C ARG A 370 -40.57 -5.39 4.04
N ASP A 371 -40.68 -4.57 5.08
CA ASP A 371 -41.70 -4.74 6.14
C ASP A 371 -43.07 -4.17 5.73
N GLN A 372 -43.16 -3.51 4.57
CA GLN A 372 -44.42 -3.00 4.02
C GLN A 372 -45.23 -4.13 3.36
N PRO A 373 -46.56 -3.98 3.24
CA PRO A 373 -47.39 -4.94 2.52
C PRO A 373 -46.90 -5.15 1.08
N ALA A 374 -46.92 -6.41 0.61
CA ALA A 374 -46.42 -6.77 -0.72
C ALA A 374 -47.06 -5.94 -1.85
N GLN A 375 -48.36 -5.60 -1.73
CA GLN A 375 -49.07 -4.78 -2.70
C GLN A 375 -48.50 -3.36 -2.78
N GLU A 376 -48.11 -2.76 -1.65
CA GLU A 376 -47.53 -1.42 -1.60
C GLU A 376 -46.13 -1.41 -2.20
N ILE A 377 -45.32 -2.43 -1.89
CA ILE A 377 -43.99 -2.62 -2.50
C ILE A 377 -44.12 -2.72 -4.02
N ILE A 378 -45.06 -3.54 -4.52
CA ILE A 378 -45.29 -3.70 -5.95
C ILE A 378 -45.72 -2.37 -6.58
N LEU A 379 -46.69 -1.66 -6.00
CA LEU A 379 -47.16 -0.37 -6.52
C LEU A 379 -46.03 0.65 -6.57
N PHE A 380 -45.19 0.71 -5.53
CA PHE A 380 -44.07 1.63 -5.49
C PHE A 380 -43.01 1.30 -6.54
N LEU A 381 -42.60 0.04 -6.63
CA LEU A 381 -41.64 -0.39 -7.66
C LEU A 381 -42.17 -0.13 -9.08
N ASN A 382 -43.47 -0.33 -9.34
CA ASN A 382 -44.11 0.02 -10.61
C ASN A 382 -44.08 1.52 -10.92
N SER A 383 -43.91 2.39 -9.92
CA SER A 383 -43.75 3.84 -10.12
C SER A 383 -42.34 4.24 -10.57
N ILE A 384 -41.33 3.39 -10.31
CA ILE A 384 -39.93 3.61 -10.70
C ILE A 384 -39.60 2.86 -11.99
N TYR A 385 -40.08 1.63 -12.14
CA TYR A 385 -39.72 0.73 -13.22
C TYR A 385 -40.82 0.61 -14.27
N ASP A 386 -40.44 0.80 -15.54
CA ASP A 386 -41.31 0.52 -16.68
C ASP A 386 -41.49 -0.99 -16.90
N LEU A 387 -42.72 -1.47 -16.69
CA LEU A 387 -43.10 -2.87 -16.87
C LEU A 387 -43.30 -3.31 -18.33
N LYS A 388 -43.10 -2.42 -19.30
CA LYS A 388 -43.02 -2.81 -20.71
C LYS A 388 -41.58 -3.07 -21.15
N ASN A 389 -40.61 -2.67 -20.33
CA ASN A 389 -39.21 -2.88 -20.57
C ASN A 389 -38.76 -4.24 -19.98
N VAL A 390 -38.28 -5.13 -20.84
CA VAL A 390 -37.80 -6.46 -20.47
C VAL A 390 -36.66 -6.42 -19.46
N ASP A 391 -35.73 -5.48 -19.60
CA ASP A 391 -34.56 -5.37 -18.72
C ASP A 391 -34.95 -4.96 -17.31
N HIS A 392 -35.95 -4.08 -17.18
CA HIS A 392 -36.49 -3.67 -15.87
C HIS A 392 -37.17 -4.84 -15.16
N ILE A 393 -38.07 -5.56 -15.84
CA ILE A 393 -38.77 -6.68 -15.22
C ILE A 393 -37.78 -7.81 -14.90
N ARG A 394 -36.87 -8.12 -15.82
CA ARG A 394 -35.82 -9.11 -15.59
C ARG A 394 -34.95 -8.75 -14.39
N PHE A 395 -34.57 -7.47 -14.27
CA PHE A 395 -33.82 -6.98 -13.12
C PHE A 395 -34.58 -7.18 -11.82
N LEU A 396 -35.84 -6.74 -11.76
CA LEU A 396 -36.70 -6.91 -10.58
C LEU A 396 -36.85 -8.39 -10.20
N ALA A 397 -37.16 -9.27 -11.17
CA ALA A 397 -37.28 -10.70 -10.94
C ALA A 397 -35.97 -11.28 -10.36
N LYS A 398 -34.82 -10.95 -10.95
CA LYS A 398 -33.52 -11.45 -10.48
C LYS A 398 -33.11 -10.91 -9.11
N GLN A 399 -33.33 -9.63 -8.83
CA GLN A 399 -32.91 -9.04 -7.55
C GLN A 399 -33.84 -9.46 -6.41
N LEU A 400 -35.16 -9.53 -6.64
CA LEU A 400 -36.13 -9.93 -5.62
C LEU A 400 -36.07 -11.42 -5.27
N MET A 401 -35.47 -12.24 -6.14
CA MET A 401 -35.14 -13.64 -5.82
C MET A 401 -34.31 -13.75 -4.52
N MET A 402 -33.49 -12.73 -4.22
CA MET A 402 -32.61 -12.66 -3.05
C MET A 402 -33.10 -11.66 -1.99
N SER A 403 -34.42 -11.48 -1.83
CA SER A 403 -34.97 -10.46 -0.91
C SER A 403 -35.92 -10.98 0.18
N ARG A 404 -36.16 -12.30 0.30
CA ARG A 404 -37.17 -12.90 1.21
C ARG A 404 -38.59 -12.29 1.07
N LEU A 405 -38.96 -11.84 -0.14
CA LEU A 405 -40.28 -11.29 -0.46
C LEU A 405 -40.99 -12.17 -1.51
N PRO A 406 -41.44 -13.40 -1.15
CA PRO A 406 -41.90 -14.39 -2.12
C PRO A 406 -43.06 -13.89 -3.00
N THR A 407 -44.04 -13.19 -2.41
CA THR A 407 -45.18 -12.63 -3.16
C THR A 407 -44.75 -11.56 -4.17
N VAL A 408 -43.84 -10.67 -3.78
CA VAL A 408 -43.34 -9.60 -4.66
C VAL A 408 -42.48 -10.19 -5.78
N PHE A 409 -41.59 -11.12 -5.45
CA PHE A 409 -40.79 -11.86 -6.43
C PHE A 409 -41.68 -12.60 -7.43
N LEU A 410 -42.65 -13.39 -6.97
CA LEU A 410 -43.56 -14.16 -7.83
C LEU A 410 -44.31 -13.25 -8.82
N TYR A 411 -44.77 -12.06 -8.38
CA TYR A 411 -45.42 -11.10 -9.28
C TYR A 411 -44.53 -10.74 -10.48
N TYR A 412 -43.27 -10.36 -10.25
CA TYR A 412 -42.37 -9.98 -11.32
C TYR A 412 -41.84 -11.17 -12.13
N ALA A 413 -41.52 -12.30 -11.47
CA ALA A 413 -41.07 -13.51 -12.15
C ALA A 413 -42.14 -14.09 -13.08
N MET A 414 -43.40 -14.17 -12.64
CA MET A 414 -44.50 -14.63 -13.49
C MET A 414 -44.73 -13.68 -14.67
N LYS A 415 -44.61 -12.37 -14.46
CA LYS A 415 -44.74 -11.37 -15.53
C LYS A 415 -43.60 -11.50 -16.54
N TYR A 416 -42.36 -11.64 -16.08
CA TYR A 416 -41.19 -11.90 -16.91
C TYR A 416 -41.38 -13.13 -17.80
N ASN A 417 -41.85 -14.23 -17.19
CA ASN A 417 -42.04 -15.49 -17.89
C ASN A 417 -43.17 -15.42 -18.92
N ARG A 418 -44.30 -14.79 -18.57
CA ARG A 418 -45.48 -14.70 -19.45
C ARG A 418 -45.31 -13.72 -20.60
N GLU A 419 -44.74 -12.55 -20.34
CA GLU A 419 -44.70 -11.45 -21.32
C GLU A 419 -43.42 -11.43 -22.15
N PHE A 420 -42.33 -12.00 -21.63
CA PHE A 420 -41.00 -11.96 -22.27
C PHE A 420 -40.35 -13.32 -22.44
N ASN A 421 -41.06 -14.41 -22.17
CA ASN A 421 -40.56 -15.78 -22.24
C ASN A 421 -39.26 -15.97 -21.41
N GLY A 422 -39.22 -15.37 -20.22
CA GLY A 422 -38.17 -15.60 -19.23
C GLY A 422 -38.06 -17.09 -18.90
N GLN A 423 -36.96 -17.72 -19.31
CA GLN A 423 -36.66 -19.13 -19.02
C GLN A 423 -35.24 -19.19 -18.46
N ASP A 424 -35.08 -18.69 -17.24
CA ASP A 424 -33.82 -18.68 -16.52
C ASP A 424 -34.00 -19.11 -15.06
N GLU A 425 -33.02 -18.86 -14.20
CA GLU A 425 -33.05 -19.28 -12.81
C GLU A 425 -34.29 -18.81 -12.03
N THR A 426 -34.87 -17.67 -12.42
CA THR A 426 -36.08 -17.12 -11.78
C THR A 426 -37.29 -18.04 -11.94
N THR A 427 -37.33 -18.85 -13.00
CA THR A 427 -38.41 -19.81 -13.26
C THR A 427 -38.40 -20.97 -12.27
N TYR A 428 -37.24 -21.56 -12.01
CA TYR A 428 -37.12 -22.66 -11.04
C TYR A 428 -37.52 -22.19 -9.64
N ILE A 429 -37.06 -21.00 -9.24
CA ILE A 429 -37.39 -20.43 -7.93
C ILE A 429 -38.88 -20.05 -7.83
N ALA A 430 -39.47 -19.54 -8.91
CA ALA A 430 -40.91 -19.29 -8.96
C ALA A 430 -41.74 -20.57 -8.80
N MET A 431 -41.32 -21.69 -9.42
CA MET A 431 -41.98 -22.99 -9.25
C MET A 431 -41.86 -23.50 -7.80
N ILE A 432 -40.68 -23.42 -7.20
CA ILE A 432 -40.47 -23.83 -5.79
C ILE A 432 -41.37 -23.01 -4.85
N LEU A 433 -41.38 -21.68 -5.00
CA LEU A 433 -42.20 -20.79 -4.14
C LEU A 433 -43.71 -20.90 -4.42
N ALA A 434 -44.09 -21.46 -5.57
CA ALA A 434 -45.47 -21.77 -5.90
C ALA A 434 -45.92 -23.16 -5.41
N HIS A 435 -45.07 -23.89 -4.66
CA HIS A 435 -45.30 -25.27 -4.20
C HIS A 435 -45.44 -26.28 -5.34
N GLU A 436 -44.66 -26.07 -6.41
CA GLU A 436 -44.57 -26.93 -7.59
C GLU A 436 -43.15 -27.53 -7.68
N GLU A 437 -42.63 -28.04 -6.56
CA GLU A 437 -41.24 -28.51 -6.46
C GLU A 437 -40.95 -29.69 -7.40
N GLU A 438 -41.90 -30.61 -7.59
CA GLU A 438 -41.76 -31.72 -8.54
C GLU A 438 -41.64 -31.22 -9.98
N ALA A 439 -42.45 -30.24 -10.37
CA ALA A 439 -42.35 -29.60 -11.68
C ALA A 439 -41.00 -28.87 -11.85
N ALA A 440 -40.51 -28.22 -10.78
CA ALA A 440 -39.20 -27.58 -10.78
C ALA A 440 -38.07 -28.59 -11.01
N VAL A 441 -38.07 -29.73 -10.30
CA VAL A 441 -37.09 -30.81 -10.48
C VAL A 441 -37.15 -31.35 -11.91
N ASN A 442 -38.33 -31.72 -12.40
CA ASN A 442 -38.49 -32.28 -13.74
C ASN A 442 -38.04 -31.30 -14.83
N THR A 443 -38.37 -30.01 -14.68
CA THR A 443 -37.98 -28.96 -15.64
C THR A 443 -36.47 -28.75 -15.63
N ALA A 444 -35.86 -28.66 -14.45
CA ALA A 444 -34.42 -28.49 -14.32
C ALA A 444 -33.65 -29.72 -14.86
N MET A 445 -34.08 -30.93 -14.52
CA MET A 445 -33.45 -32.16 -15.03
C MET A 445 -33.60 -32.32 -16.54
N THR A 446 -34.76 -31.96 -17.11
CA THR A 446 -34.96 -31.94 -18.57
C THR A 446 -34.04 -30.92 -19.24
N ALA A 447 -33.91 -29.71 -18.68
CA ALA A 447 -32.98 -28.70 -19.17
C ALA A 447 -31.53 -29.20 -19.13
N TYR A 448 -31.12 -29.86 -18.03
CA TYR A 448 -29.81 -30.48 -17.91
C TYR A 448 -29.57 -31.55 -18.98
N PHE A 449 -30.51 -32.47 -19.19
CA PHE A 449 -30.33 -33.53 -20.19
C PHE A 449 -30.28 -32.99 -21.62
N ASN A 450 -30.94 -31.85 -21.89
CA ASN A 450 -30.92 -31.21 -23.20
C ASN A 450 -29.67 -30.35 -23.44
N ALA A 451 -29.22 -29.60 -22.43
CA ALA A 451 -28.20 -28.56 -22.59
C ALA A 451 -26.88 -28.82 -21.82
N GLY A 452 -26.87 -29.78 -20.89
CA GLY A 452 -25.70 -30.19 -20.11
C GLY A 452 -25.19 -29.16 -19.09
N LYS A 453 -26.02 -28.19 -18.67
CA LYS A 453 -25.58 -27.12 -17.75
C LYS A 453 -25.63 -27.58 -16.30
N GLU A 454 -24.50 -27.52 -15.61
CA GLU A 454 -24.39 -27.92 -14.20
C GLU A 454 -25.33 -27.17 -13.25
N ASP A 455 -25.65 -25.91 -13.56
CA ASP A 455 -26.56 -25.10 -12.75
C ASP A 455 -27.96 -25.70 -12.66
N ASP A 456 -28.42 -26.39 -13.71
CA ASP A 456 -29.72 -27.05 -13.72
C ASP A 456 -29.78 -28.17 -12.66
N ARG A 457 -28.69 -28.93 -12.49
CA ARG A 457 -28.59 -29.94 -11.42
C ARG A 457 -28.59 -29.33 -10.03
N TYR A 458 -28.06 -28.12 -9.88
CA TYR A 458 -28.13 -27.37 -8.64
C TYR A 458 -29.56 -26.94 -8.31
N TYR A 459 -30.32 -26.40 -9.28
CA TYR A 459 -31.72 -26.03 -9.04
C TYR A 459 -32.61 -27.26 -8.80
N ALA A 460 -32.33 -28.40 -9.46
CA ALA A 460 -32.98 -29.67 -9.15
C ALA A 460 -32.70 -30.11 -7.69
N ALA A 461 -31.44 -30.03 -7.25
CA ALA A 461 -31.07 -30.35 -5.87
C ALA A 461 -31.76 -29.41 -4.85
N LEU A 462 -31.86 -28.12 -5.16
CA LEU A 462 -32.56 -27.14 -4.33
C LEU A 462 -34.05 -27.46 -4.21
N ALA A 463 -34.72 -27.76 -5.33
CA ALA A 463 -36.14 -28.14 -5.33
C ALA A 463 -36.40 -29.45 -4.57
N LEU A 464 -35.50 -30.44 -4.68
CA LEU A 464 -35.55 -31.68 -3.89
C LEU A 464 -35.38 -31.44 -2.38
N MET A 465 -34.53 -30.48 -2.00
CA MET A 465 -34.37 -30.08 -0.60
C MET A 465 -35.67 -29.46 -0.05
N CYS A 466 -36.35 -28.62 -0.84
CA CYS A 466 -37.62 -27.99 -0.47
C CYS A 466 -38.78 -29.00 -0.40
N SER A 467 -38.87 -29.94 -1.34
CA SER A 467 -39.97 -30.90 -1.39
C SER A 467 -39.97 -31.88 -0.22
N LYS A 468 -38.80 -32.11 0.40
CA LYS A 468 -38.57 -33.13 1.44
C LYS A 468 -39.00 -34.54 1.02
N GLY A 469 -39.20 -34.80 -0.28
CA GLY A 469 -39.71 -36.04 -0.82
C GLY A 469 -38.60 -37.05 -1.11
N THR A 470 -38.57 -38.16 -0.38
CA THR A 470 -37.56 -39.22 -0.55
C THR A 470 -37.71 -39.98 -1.87
N GLU A 471 -38.95 -40.22 -2.33
CA GLU A 471 -39.21 -40.94 -3.58
C GLU A 471 -38.67 -40.18 -4.81
N LEU A 472 -38.93 -38.87 -4.87
CA LEU A 472 -38.46 -38.02 -5.97
C LEU A 472 -36.94 -37.86 -5.96
N PHE A 473 -36.33 -37.79 -4.77
CA PHE A 473 -34.87 -37.79 -4.62
C PHE A 473 -34.27 -39.09 -5.15
N GLU A 474 -34.78 -40.26 -4.74
CA GLU A 474 -34.25 -41.55 -5.21
C GLU A 474 -34.37 -41.73 -6.72
N HIS A 475 -35.42 -41.19 -7.36
CA HIS A 475 -35.56 -41.21 -8.82
C HIS A 475 -34.40 -40.49 -9.55
N TYR A 476 -33.98 -39.32 -9.03
CA TYR A 476 -32.96 -38.49 -9.67
C TYR A 476 -31.55 -38.60 -9.03
N ARG A 477 -31.41 -39.37 -7.95
CA ARG A 477 -30.20 -39.48 -7.10
C ARG A 477 -28.91 -39.70 -7.88
N SER A 478 -28.95 -40.57 -8.90
CA SER A 478 -27.81 -40.94 -9.74
C SER A 478 -27.48 -39.90 -10.82
N SER A 479 -28.42 -39.01 -11.13
CA SER A 479 -28.26 -37.97 -12.15
C SER A 479 -27.75 -36.64 -11.57
N LEU A 480 -27.92 -36.45 -10.25
CA LEU A 480 -27.36 -35.30 -9.53
C LEU A 480 -25.83 -35.35 -9.46
N ASN A 481 -25.22 -34.19 -9.19
CA ASN A 481 -23.82 -34.14 -8.78
C ASN A 481 -23.62 -34.97 -7.49
N PRO A 482 -22.54 -35.78 -7.38
CA PRO A 482 -22.30 -36.63 -6.21
C PRO A 482 -22.31 -35.88 -4.87
N ALA A 483 -21.81 -34.64 -4.83
CA ALA A 483 -21.80 -33.84 -3.61
C ALA A 483 -23.21 -33.41 -3.18
N TYR A 484 -24.04 -32.96 -4.12
CA TYR A 484 -25.45 -32.65 -3.84
C TYR A 484 -26.23 -33.90 -3.42
N SER A 485 -26.00 -35.02 -4.11
CA SER A 485 -26.62 -36.31 -3.80
C SER A 485 -26.30 -36.76 -2.37
N SER A 486 -25.03 -36.63 -1.93
CA SER A 486 -24.60 -36.95 -0.56
C SER A 486 -25.26 -36.05 0.49
N ILE A 487 -25.24 -34.73 0.27
CA ILE A 487 -25.83 -33.75 1.19
C ILE A 487 -27.34 -33.96 1.33
N LEU A 488 -28.05 -34.13 0.21
CA LEU A 488 -29.50 -34.37 0.20
C LEU A 488 -29.86 -35.68 0.89
N ASN A 489 -29.13 -36.78 0.61
CA ASN A 489 -29.39 -38.05 1.27
C ASN A 489 -29.27 -37.94 2.80
N LYS A 490 -28.22 -37.27 3.29
CA LYS A 490 -28.02 -37.05 4.73
C LYS A 490 -29.12 -36.15 5.31
N PHE A 491 -29.44 -35.05 4.63
CA PHE A 491 -30.46 -34.10 5.05
C PHE A 491 -31.86 -34.73 5.14
N LEU A 492 -32.28 -35.47 4.11
CA LEU A 492 -33.59 -36.12 4.06
C LEU A 492 -33.74 -37.26 5.08
N ASN A 493 -32.63 -37.93 5.44
CA ASN A 493 -32.62 -38.96 6.48
C ASN A 493 -32.33 -38.42 7.89
N ASN A 494 -32.21 -37.10 8.06
CA ASN A 494 -31.86 -36.44 9.32
C ASN A 494 -30.53 -36.95 9.92
N GLU A 495 -29.57 -37.30 9.06
CA GLU A 495 -28.23 -37.74 9.40
C GLU A 495 -27.25 -36.57 9.40
N LYS A 496 -26.43 -36.44 10.45
CA LYS A 496 -25.43 -35.37 10.55
C LYS A 496 -24.10 -35.80 9.91
N PRO A 497 -23.47 -34.97 9.06
CA PRO A 497 -22.15 -35.28 8.54
C PRO A 497 -21.08 -35.16 9.65
N GLU A 498 -20.35 -36.25 9.94
CA GLU A 498 -19.27 -36.25 10.95
C GLU A 498 -17.91 -35.79 10.39
N SER A 499 -17.66 -35.95 9.09
CA SER A 499 -16.42 -35.52 8.42
C SER A 499 -16.70 -35.22 6.93
N PRO A 500 -17.43 -34.13 6.62
CA PRO A 500 -17.77 -33.79 5.24
C PRO A 500 -16.53 -33.47 4.42
N SER A 501 -16.48 -33.95 3.18
CA SER A 501 -15.49 -33.55 2.18
C SER A 501 -15.62 -32.07 1.80
N LYS A 502 -14.58 -31.50 1.19
CA LYS A 502 -14.60 -30.10 0.74
C LYS A 502 -15.70 -29.86 -0.31
N GLU A 503 -15.92 -30.84 -1.18
CA GLU A 503 -16.98 -30.82 -2.19
C GLU A 503 -18.38 -30.82 -1.55
N GLU A 504 -18.59 -31.60 -0.48
CA GLU A 504 -19.83 -31.59 0.30
C GLU A 504 -20.07 -30.25 1.01
N ILE A 505 -19.03 -29.64 1.59
CA ILE A 505 -19.10 -28.31 2.21
C ILE A 505 -19.50 -27.26 1.17
N ASN A 506 -18.85 -27.24 0.00
CA ASN A 506 -19.15 -26.31 -1.08
C ASN A 506 -20.59 -26.51 -1.62
N ALA A 507 -21.03 -27.75 -1.75
CA ALA A 507 -22.39 -28.08 -2.16
C ALA A 507 -23.42 -27.57 -1.14
N PHE A 508 -23.19 -27.79 0.16
CA PHE A 508 -24.03 -27.28 1.23
C PHE A 508 -24.09 -25.75 1.22
N ILE A 509 -22.93 -25.06 1.17
CA ILE A 509 -22.84 -23.59 1.13
C ILE A 509 -23.68 -23.03 -0.02
N ARG A 510 -23.57 -23.62 -1.21
CA ARG A 510 -24.33 -23.17 -2.38
C ARG A 510 -25.84 -23.40 -2.24
N LEU A 511 -26.27 -24.52 -1.66
CA LEU A 511 -27.68 -24.79 -1.36
C LEU A 511 -28.22 -23.83 -0.29
N TYR A 512 -27.47 -23.67 0.81
CA TYR A 512 -27.82 -22.79 1.92
C TYR A 512 -28.03 -21.34 1.45
N ARG A 513 -27.19 -20.81 0.56
CA ARG A 513 -27.30 -19.43 0.06
C ARG A 513 -28.66 -19.10 -0.56
N LEU A 514 -29.24 -20.00 -1.38
CA LEU A 514 -30.59 -19.77 -1.93
C LEU A 514 -31.68 -20.19 -0.95
N MET A 515 -31.50 -21.28 -0.20
CA MET A 515 -32.41 -21.67 0.87
C MET A 515 -32.63 -20.53 1.88
N PHE A 516 -31.59 -19.75 2.17
CA PHE A 516 -31.68 -18.56 3.01
C PHE A 516 -32.71 -17.54 2.51
N TYR A 517 -32.99 -17.46 1.21
CA TYR A 517 -33.96 -16.51 0.67
C TYR A 517 -35.35 -17.12 0.42
N ILE A 518 -35.42 -18.41 0.11
CA ILE A 518 -36.67 -19.06 -0.35
C ILE A 518 -37.24 -20.07 0.65
N GLY A 519 -36.41 -20.57 1.57
CA GLY A 519 -36.78 -21.58 2.56
C GLY A 519 -37.56 -21.00 3.74
N SER A 520 -38.36 -21.88 4.37
CA SER A 520 -39.08 -21.54 5.59
C SER A 520 -38.11 -21.33 6.77
N ALA A 521 -38.57 -20.69 7.84
CA ALA A 521 -37.77 -20.54 9.05
C ALA A 521 -37.37 -21.91 9.65
N GLU A 522 -38.25 -22.91 9.55
CA GLU A 522 -37.98 -24.28 10.01
C GLU A 522 -36.87 -24.94 9.18
N ASP A 523 -36.89 -24.78 7.86
CA ASP A 523 -35.87 -25.33 6.97
C ASP A 523 -34.49 -24.75 7.26
N LEU A 524 -34.43 -23.44 7.51
CA LEU A 524 -33.18 -22.78 7.87
C LEU A 524 -32.63 -23.26 9.22
N ILE A 525 -33.50 -23.42 10.22
CA ILE A 525 -33.09 -23.97 11.51
C ILE A 525 -32.55 -25.40 11.32
N ALA A 526 -33.21 -26.23 10.51
CA ALA A 526 -32.75 -27.58 10.21
C ALA A 526 -31.37 -27.58 9.52
N LEU A 527 -31.17 -26.72 8.53
CA LEU A 527 -29.89 -26.58 7.82
C LEU A 527 -28.77 -26.05 8.72
N GLU A 528 -29.05 -25.09 9.60
CA GLU A 528 -28.06 -24.53 10.53
C GLU A 528 -27.64 -25.54 11.62
N HIS A 529 -28.51 -26.51 11.93
CA HIS A 529 -28.21 -27.60 12.88
C HIS A 529 -27.78 -28.91 12.19
N PHE A 530 -27.59 -28.87 10.87
CA PHE A 530 -27.27 -30.03 10.05
C PHE A 530 -25.93 -30.66 10.42
N PHE A 531 -24.94 -29.85 10.76
CA PHE A 531 -23.64 -30.32 11.23
C PHE A 531 -23.62 -30.53 12.74
N ALA A 532 -22.91 -31.56 13.20
CA ALA A 532 -22.63 -31.76 14.62
C ALA A 532 -21.61 -30.73 15.12
N GLU A 533 -20.52 -30.56 14.38
CA GLU A 533 -19.56 -29.46 14.50
C GLU A 533 -19.60 -28.65 13.19
N ILE A 534 -19.92 -27.36 13.28
CA ILE A 534 -20.11 -26.50 12.09
C ILE A 534 -18.73 -26.15 11.52
N PRO A 535 -18.42 -26.50 10.25
CA PRO A 535 -17.18 -26.06 9.61
C PRO A 535 -17.10 -24.52 9.53
N LEU A 536 -15.91 -23.95 9.69
CA LEU A 536 -15.71 -22.50 9.68
C LEU A 536 -16.25 -21.83 8.39
N ASP A 537 -16.06 -22.44 7.23
CA ASP A 537 -16.58 -21.93 5.94
C ASP A 537 -18.11 -21.86 5.93
N VAL A 538 -18.78 -22.82 6.59
CA VAL A 538 -20.25 -22.85 6.73
C VAL A 538 -20.70 -21.77 7.71
N ALA A 539 -20.05 -21.64 8.87
CA ALA A 539 -20.35 -20.60 9.85
C ALA A 539 -20.20 -19.18 9.23
N SER A 540 -19.10 -18.95 8.51
CA SER A 540 -18.86 -17.71 7.78
C SER A 540 -19.95 -17.43 6.74
N THR A 541 -20.34 -18.45 5.95
CA THR A 541 -21.43 -18.33 4.96
C THR A 541 -22.76 -17.97 5.60
N ILE A 542 -23.10 -18.59 6.75
CA ILE A 542 -24.33 -18.27 7.49
C ILE A 542 -24.32 -16.79 7.87
N VAL A 543 -23.24 -16.31 8.49
CA VAL A 543 -23.09 -14.89 8.85
C VAL A 543 -23.19 -13.99 7.61
N GLU A 544 -22.51 -14.31 6.51
CA GLU A 544 -22.57 -13.57 5.25
C GLU A 544 -24.00 -13.40 4.72
N CYS A 545 -24.82 -14.46 4.76
CA CYS A 545 -26.21 -14.40 4.32
C CYS A 545 -27.03 -13.42 5.18
N TYR A 546 -26.92 -13.52 6.51
CA TYR A 546 -27.61 -12.61 7.43
C TYR A 546 -27.13 -11.16 7.30
N VAL A 547 -25.82 -10.94 7.13
CA VAL A 547 -25.23 -9.61 6.89
C VAL A 547 -25.74 -9.02 5.58
N SER A 548 -25.78 -9.82 4.51
CA SER A 548 -26.31 -9.40 3.21
C SER A 548 -27.80 -9.06 3.28
N TYR A 549 -28.54 -9.75 4.15
CA TYR A 549 -29.94 -9.46 4.45
C TYR A 549 -30.14 -8.20 5.30
N LYS A 550 -29.09 -7.65 5.92
CA LYS A 550 -29.09 -6.42 6.73
C LYS A 550 -30.17 -6.35 7.82
N ASP A 551 -30.60 -7.51 8.34
CA ASP A 551 -31.46 -7.57 9.52
C ASP A 551 -30.60 -7.64 10.77
N HIS A 552 -30.38 -6.49 11.40
CA HIS A 552 -29.47 -6.42 12.53
C HIS A 552 -29.92 -7.20 13.76
N ARG A 553 -31.22 -7.47 13.93
CA ARG A 553 -31.69 -8.32 15.05
C ARG A 553 -31.31 -9.77 14.81
N LEU A 554 -31.59 -10.28 13.62
CA LEU A 554 -31.23 -11.65 13.26
C LEU A 554 -29.70 -11.84 13.21
N ILE A 555 -28.96 -10.84 12.74
CA ILE A 555 -27.49 -10.86 12.76
C ILE A 555 -26.99 -11.03 14.20
N ILE A 556 -27.51 -10.25 15.16
CA ILE A 556 -27.11 -10.35 16.58
C ILE A 556 -27.35 -11.77 17.11
N ASP A 557 -28.57 -12.30 16.94
CA ASP A 557 -28.92 -13.63 17.45
C ASP A 557 -28.00 -14.73 16.88
N LYS A 558 -27.70 -14.65 15.58
CA LYS A 558 -26.88 -15.64 14.88
C LYS A 558 -25.41 -15.54 15.23
N VAL A 559 -24.88 -14.33 15.31
CA VAL A 559 -23.48 -14.08 15.64
C VAL A 559 -23.18 -14.53 17.08
N LEU A 560 -24.09 -14.25 18.03
CA LEU A 560 -23.94 -14.72 19.41
C LEU A 560 -23.94 -16.26 19.47
N TYR A 561 -24.89 -16.91 18.80
CA TYR A 561 -24.97 -18.38 18.72
C TYR A 561 -23.70 -19.03 18.15
N LEU A 562 -23.14 -18.47 17.07
CA LEU A 562 -21.94 -19.02 16.43
C LEU A 562 -20.66 -18.72 17.24
N SER A 563 -20.58 -17.56 17.91
CA SER A 563 -19.42 -17.16 18.70
C SER A 563 -19.19 -18.04 19.94
N GLU A 564 -20.25 -18.65 20.48
CA GLU A 564 -20.14 -19.63 21.58
C GLU A 564 -19.52 -20.95 21.12
N ARG A 565 -19.73 -21.32 19.86
CA ARG A 565 -19.29 -22.60 19.28
C ARG A 565 -17.92 -22.51 18.61
N GLU A 566 -17.61 -21.38 17.97
CA GLU A 566 -16.31 -21.13 17.35
C GLU A 566 -15.32 -20.52 18.35
N LYS A 567 -14.14 -21.12 18.47
CA LYS A 567 -13.14 -20.74 19.48
C LYS A 567 -12.03 -19.86 18.92
N SER A 568 -11.96 -19.69 17.60
CA SER A 568 -11.01 -18.80 16.94
C SER A 568 -11.15 -17.36 17.45
N GLU A 569 -10.06 -16.83 18.01
CA GLU A 569 -10.00 -15.45 18.53
C GLU A 569 -10.16 -14.41 17.40
N HIS A 570 -9.60 -14.71 16.22
CA HIS A 570 -9.79 -13.90 15.03
C HIS A 570 -11.26 -13.82 14.62
N PHE A 571 -11.95 -14.97 14.54
CA PHE A 571 -13.38 -15.02 14.22
C PHE A 571 -14.21 -14.22 15.22
N ARG A 572 -13.98 -14.43 16.53
CA ARG A 572 -14.68 -13.70 17.59
C ARG A 572 -14.49 -12.19 17.52
N THR A 573 -13.29 -11.73 17.18
CA THR A 573 -13.07 -10.29 17.05
C THR A 573 -13.84 -9.71 15.85
N GLN A 574 -13.90 -10.42 14.73
CA GLN A 574 -14.71 -9.98 13.57
C GLN A 574 -16.20 -9.94 13.96
N MET A 575 -16.64 -10.89 14.77
CA MET A 575 -18.00 -10.93 15.31
C MET A 575 -18.28 -9.75 16.26
N HIS A 576 -17.34 -9.36 17.13
CA HIS A 576 -17.50 -8.17 17.98
C HIS A 576 -17.72 -6.90 17.15
N LYS A 577 -16.93 -6.70 16.09
CA LYS A 577 -17.13 -5.58 15.16
C LYS A 577 -18.53 -5.59 14.56
N LEU A 578 -18.97 -6.75 14.04
CA LEU A 578 -20.30 -6.90 13.45
C LEU A 578 -21.44 -6.67 14.46
N LEU A 579 -21.27 -7.13 15.70
CA LEU A 579 -22.20 -6.87 16.81
C LEU A 579 -22.25 -5.38 17.14
N GLY A 580 -21.10 -4.71 17.23
CA GLY A 580 -21.02 -3.26 17.48
C GLY A 580 -21.85 -2.45 16.48
N PHE A 581 -21.69 -2.72 15.19
CA PHE A 581 -22.52 -2.09 14.15
C PHE A 581 -23.98 -2.50 14.21
N SER A 582 -24.28 -3.77 14.48
CA SER A 582 -25.66 -4.25 14.51
C SER A 582 -26.45 -3.67 15.68
N TYR A 583 -25.84 -3.59 16.87
CA TYR A 583 -26.41 -2.93 18.04
C TYR A 583 -26.63 -1.43 17.80
N TYR A 584 -25.71 -0.75 17.11
CA TYR A 584 -25.92 0.63 16.68
C TYR A 584 -27.18 0.77 15.84
N PHE A 585 -27.34 -0.06 14.81
CA PHE A 585 -28.48 0.06 13.89
C PHE A 585 -29.84 -0.24 14.54
N ILE A 586 -29.87 -1.05 15.60
CA ILE A 586 -31.08 -1.26 16.42
C ILE A 586 -31.21 -0.27 17.60
N ARG A 587 -30.32 0.73 17.69
CA ARG A 587 -30.27 1.80 18.69
C ARG A 587 -30.01 1.35 20.13
N ASP A 588 -29.31 0.22 20.29
CA ASP A 588 -28.73 -0.17 21.58
C ASP A 588 -27.27 0.30 21.63
N TYR A 589 -27.09 1.59 21.88
CA TYR A 589 -25.77 2.22 21.83
C TYR A 589 -24.87 1.75 22.98
N ALA A 590 -25.43 1.34 24.13
CA ALA A 590 -24.67 0.81 25.24
C ALA A 590 -23.93 -0.48 24.83
N LYS A 591 -24.65 -1.43 24.22
CA LYS A 591 -24.05 -2.66 23.67
C LYS A 591 -23.14 -2.36 22.49
N SER A 592 -23.50 -1.41 21.63
CA SER A 592 -22.65 -0.99 20.52
C SER A 592 -21.27 -0.54 20.99
N VAL A 593 -21.21 0.38 21.96
CA VAL A 593 -19.97 0.88 22.55
C VAL A 593 -19.19 -0.23 23.26
N GLU A 594 -19.86 -1.15 23.96
CA GLU A 594 -19.23 -2.32 24.58
C GLU A 594 -18.48 -3.17 23.54
N TYR A 595 -19.14 -3.58 22.46
CA TYR A 595 -18.52 -4.40 21.43
C TYR A 595 -17.48 -3.66 20.58
N PHE A 596 -17.65 -2.36 20.34
CA PHE A 596 -16.61 -1.54 19.73
C PHE A 596 -15.37 -1.43 20.62
N THR A 597 -15.53 -1.34 21.94
CA THR A 597 -14.40 -1.38 22.89
C THR A 597 -13.66 -2.71 22.76
N LEU A 598 -14.38 -3.84 22.79
CA LEU A 598 -13.79 -5.18 22.63
C LEU A 598 -13.09 -5.37 21.29
N ALA A 599 -13.61 -4.76 20.21
CA ALA A 599 -12.97 -4.82 18.90
C ALA A 599 -11.68 -3.99 18.84
N LEU A 600 -11.70 -2.76 19.39
CA LEU A 600 -10.54 -1.85 19.41
C LEU A 600 -9.40 -2.33 20.32
N GLU A 601 -9.73 -3.03 21.41
CA GLU A 601 -8.75 -3.58 22.36
C GLU A 601 -8.21 -4.96 21.94
N SER A 602 -8.71 -5.54 20.85
CA SER A 602 -8.25 -6.83 20.35
C SER A 602 -6.90 -6.74 19.65
N LYS A 603 -6.10 -7.79 19.78
CA LYS A 603 -4.80 -7.92 19.10
C LYS A 603 -4.93 -8.27 17.61
N HIS A 604 -6.08 -8.78 17.18
CA HIS A 604 -6.23 -9.50 15.90
C HIS A 604 -6.82 -8.70 14.73
N ILE A 605 -7.24 -7.45 14.95
CA ILE A 605 -7.85 -6.61 13.89
C ILE A 605 -7.20 -5.24 13.88
N ASP A 606 -7.13 -4.65 12.69
CA ASP A 606 -6.71 -3.26 12.50
C ASP A 606 -7.70 -2.28 13.15
N ILE A 607 -7.28 -1.04 13.41
CA ILE A 607 -8.21 0.01 13.83
C ILE A 607 -9.16 0.29 12.67
N ASP A 608 -10.41 -0.15 12.80
CA ASP A 608 -11.43 0.09 11.78
C ASP A 608 -11.96 1.52 11.88
N ARG A 609 -11.71 2.30 10.83
CA ARG A 609 -12.17 3.68 10.69
C ARG A 609 -13.68 3.85 10.88
N ASN A 610 -14.48 2.87 10.46
CA ASN A 610 -15.93 2.92 10.64
C ASN A 610 -16.31 2.88 12.12
N ILE A 611 -15.55 2.17 12.97
CA ILE A 611 -15.81 2.19 14.42
C ILE A 611 -15.64 3.61 14.96
N ILE A 612 -14.59 4.32 14.54
CA ILE A 612 -14.32 5.71 14.96
C ILE A 612 -15.45 6.64 14.53
N ILE A 613 -15.91 6.54 13.28
CA ILE A 613 -17.04 7.33 12.78
C ILE A 613 -18.30 7.07 13.60
N TYR A 614 -18.61 5.80 13.89
CA TYR A 614 -19.81 5.44 14.63
C TYR A 614 -19.71 5.83 16.11
N LEU A 615 -18.54 5.82 16.73
CA LEU A 615 -18.33 6.36 18.08
C LEU A 615 -18.60 7.87 18.11
N LYS A 616 -18.15 8.64 17.10
CA LYS A 616 -18.50 10.06 16.93
C LYS A 616 -20.02 10.24 16.84
N LEU A 617 -20.69 9.48 15.95
CA LEU A 617 -22.14 9.54 15.80
C LEU A 617 -22.90 9.20 17.09
N ILE A 618 -22.50 8.15 17.82
CA ILE A 618 -23.09 7.80 19.12
C ILE A 618 -22.92 8.97 20.09
N SER A 619 -21.75 9.60 20.14
CA SER A 619 -21.49 10.74 21.03
C SER A 619 -22.33 11.99 20.73
N GLU A 620 -22.86 12.09 19.51
CA GLU A 620 -23.72 13.19 19.05
C GLU A 620 -25.21 12.89 19.24
N ILE A 621 -25.63 11.64 19.04
CA ILE A 621 -27.05 11.22 18.98
C ILE A 621 -27.56 10.69 20.33
N GLU A 622 -26.71 10.06 21.14
CA GLU A 622 -27.11 9.45 22.41
C GLU A 622 -27.48 10.50 23.47
N THR A 623 -28.55 10.23 24.19
CA THR A 623 -29.08 11.09 25.27
C THR A 623 -28.64 10.63 26.65
N ASN A 624 -28.25 9.37 26.83
CA ASN A 624 -27.65 8.87 28.07
C ASN A 624 -26.20 9.38 28.23
N ASP A 625 -25.97 10.27 29.20
CA ASP A 625 -24.66 10.89 29.43
C ASP A 625 -23.52 9.89 29.66
N ILE A 626 -23.78 8.74 30.28
CA ILE A 626 -22.75 7.72 30.56
C ILE A 626 -22.27 7.08 29.26
N VAL A 627 -23.21 6.63 28.42
CA VAL A 627 -22.89 5.98 27.14
C VAL A 627 -22.27 6.99 26.19
N ARG A 628 -22.84 8.19 26.12
CA ARG A 628 -22.34 9.32 25.32
C ARG A 628 -20.90 9.68 25.67
N HIS A 629 -20.60 9.86 26.97
CA HIS A 629 -19.26 10.21 27.43
C HIS A 629 -18.26 9.08 27.17
N LYS A 630 -18.67 7.81 27.32
CA LYS A 630 -17.82 6.66 27.00
C LYS A 630 -17.49 6.61 25.50
N ALA A 631 -18.47 6.83 24.63
CA ALA A 631 -18.27 6.88 23.18
C ALA A 631 -17.33 8.02 22.78
N LEU A 632 -17.54 9.22 23.33
CA LEU A 632 -16.68 10.38 23.09
C LEU A 632 -15.23 10.12 23.52
N LYS A 633 -15.03 9.57 24.73
CA LYS A 633 -13.69 9.24 25.23
C LYS A 633 -12.96 8.26 24.29
N LEU A 634 -13.66 7.23 23.80
CA LEU A 634 -13.07 6.27 22.84
C LEU A 634 -12.75 6.95 21.50
N TYR A 635 -13.65 7.77 20.98
CA TYR A 635 -13.40 8.54 19.76
C TYR A 635 -12.16 9.44 19.90
N GLU A 636 -12.07 10.24 20.96
CA GLU A 636 -10.93 11.13 21.22
C GLU A 636 -9.62 10.37 21.44
N SER A 637 -9.69 9.14 21.96
CA SER A 637 -8.52 8.28 22.16
C SER A 637 -8.02 7.66 20.85
N TYR A 638 -8.92 7.11 20.02
CA TYR A 638 -8.53 6.32 18.85
C TYR A 638 -8.49 7.12 17.54
N SER A 639 -9.21 8.24 17.41
CA SER A 639 -9.20 9.06 16.19
C SER A 639 -7.80 9.60 15.84
N PRO A 640 -7.04 10.22 16.76
CA PRO A 640 -5.68 10.69 16.45
C PRO A 640 -4.72 9.54 16.12
N ILE A 641 -4.88 8.40 16.80
CA ILE A 641 -4.06 7.20 16.59
C ILE A 641 -4.29 6.63 15.19
N PHE A 642 -5.54 6.57 14.75
CA PHE A 642 -5.87 6.13 13.40
C PHE A 642 -5.27 7.07 12.34
N GLU A 643 -5.37 8.38 12.52
CA GLU A 643 -4.75 9.33 11.60
C GLU A 643 -3.23 9.17 11.53
N GLU A 644 -2.59 8.95 12.68
CA GLU A 644 -1.16 8.68 12.75
C GLU A 644 -0.80 7.34 12.09
N TYR A 645 -1.60 6.30 12.31
CA TYR A 645 -1.41 5.00 11.67
C TYR A 645 -1.54 5.07 10.14
N VAL A 646 -2.49 5.84 9.61
CA VAL A 646 -2.60 6.11 8.17
C VAL A 646 -1.33 6.82 7.65
N LYS A 647 -0.81 7.81 8.39
CA LYS A 647 0.45 8.48 8.03
C LYS A 647 1.64 7.52 8.07
N VAL A 648 1.75 6.68 9.10
CA VAL A 648 2.83 5.70 9.23
C VAL A 648 2.79 4.70 8.07
N THR A 649 1.61 4.17 7.75
CA THR A 649 1.46 3.22 6.63
C THR A 649 1.78 3.89 5.29
N ASP A 650 1.37 5.15 5.08
CA ASP A 650 1.76 5.95 3.92
C ASP A 650 3.29 6.17 3.83
N ILE A 651 3.97 6.46 4.94
CA ILE A 651 5.43 6.63 4.99
C ILE A 651 6.17 5.32 4.68
N LEU A 652 5.71 4.21 5.27
CA LEU A 652 6.29 2.89 5.05
C LEU A 652 6.16 2.48 3.58
N ARG A 653 5.00 2.75 2.98
CA ARG A 653 4.69 2.40 1.59
C ARG A 653 5.43 3.28 0.57
N THR A 654 5.39 4.61 0.76
CA THR A 654 5.99 5.57 -0.20
C THR A 654 7.48 5.79 -0.01
N GLY A 655 8.01 5.45 1.15
CA GLY A 655 9.40 5.70 1.51
C GLY A 655 9.71 7.14 1.93
N LYS A 656 8.81 8.09 1.68
CA LYS A 656 8.97 9.53 1.97
C LYS A 656 8.80 9.78 3.47
N ASN A 657 9.89 10.12 4.16
CA ASN A 657 9.87 10.54 5.55
C ASN A 657 10.67 11.84 5.75
N GLU A 658 10.26 12.66 6.72
CA GLU A 658 10.93 13.90 7.08
C GLU A 658 11.25 13.90 8.58
N ASP A 659 12.46 14.32 8.95
CA ASP A 659 12.84 14.53 10.35
C ASP A 659 12.45 15.95 10.75
N ASN A 660 11.27 16.06 11.37
CA ASN A 660 10.77 17.34 11.88
C ASN A 660 11.25 17.64 13.31
N SER A 661 12.22 16.88 13.85
CA SER A 661 12.73 17.11 15.19
C SER A 661 13.58 18.38 15.29
N THR A 662 13.40 19.12 16.38
CA THR A 662 14.15 20.34 16.65
C THR A 662 15.40 20.05 17.49
N ALA A 663 16.32 21.02 17.53
CA ALA A 663 17.46 20.96 18.46
C ALA A 663 17.00 20.90 19.93
N ALA A 664 15.85 21.48 20.25
CA ALA A 664 15.27 21.42 21.60
C ALA A 664 14.83 20.00 21.98
N ASP A 665 14.21 19.27 21.04
CA ASP A 665 13.80 17.88 21.25
C ASP A 665 15.00 16.97 21.50
N ARG A 666 16.05 17.12 20.68
CA ARG A 666 17.32 16.40 20.86
C ARG A 666 17.95 16.71 22.21
N ASN A 667 17.96 17.98 22.62
CA ASN A 667 18.50 18.39 23.91
C ASN A 667 17.70 17.79 25.09
N LYS A 668 16.35 17.77 25.00
CA LYS A 668 15.48 17.12 26.00
C LYS A 668 15.90 15.66 26.22
N LEU A 669 16.07 14.90 25.14
CA LEU A 669 16.46 13.48 25.23
C LEU A 669 17.90 13.28 25.71
N SER A 670 18.82 14.20 25.36
CA SER A 670 20.20 14.16 25.85
C SER A 670 20.30 14.34 27.38
N LEU A 671 19.33 15.02 27.98
CA LEU A 671 19.21 15.27 29.42
C LEU A 671 18.27 14.30 30.14
N MET A 672 17.72 13.30 29.42
CA MET A 672 16.83 12.30 29.98
C MET A 672 17.52 11.52 31.11
N ASN A 673 16.78 11.23 32.18
CA ASN A 673 17.25 10.38 33.28
C ASN A 673 16.21 9.30 33.60
N GLU A 674 16.63 8.30 34.37
CA GLU A 674 15.83 7.11 34.67
C GLU A 674 14.47 7.46 35.30
N ASN A 675 14.42 8.39 36.25
CA ASN A 675 13.17 8.78 36.90
C ASN A 675 12.17 9.39 35.92
N VAL A 676 12.64 10.24 35.01
CA VAL A 676 11.78 10.85 33.98
C VAL A 676 11.35 9.82 32.96
N PHE A 677 12.26 8.93 32.55
CA PHE A 677 11.95 7.83 31.63
C PHE A 677 10.89 6.89 32.19
N LEU A 678 11.03 6.47 33.46
CA LEU A 678 10.05 5.63 34.14
C LEU A 678 8.69 6.33 34.28
N ALA A 679 8.68 7.63 34.59
CA ALA A 679 7.44 8.41 34.61
C ALA A 679 6.76 8.48 33.22
N GLU A 680 7.53 8.56 32.13
CA GLU A 680 6.99 8.46 30.76
C GLU A 680 6.44 7.04 30.47
N MET A 681 7.03 5.98 31.04
CA MET A 681 6.54 4.59 30.89
C MET A 681 5.27 4.29 31.72
N GLU A 682 5.13 4.91 32.89
CA GLU A 682 3.97 4.73 33.77
C GLU A 682 2.74 5.57 33.35
N ALA A 683 2.89 6.44 32.35
CA ALA A 683 1.78 7.22 31.83
C ALA A 683 0.69 6.32 31.23
N GLU A 684 -0.58 6.65 31.52
CA GLU A 684 -1.73 5.90 31.00
C GLU A 684 -1.72 5.91 29.46
N ALA A 685 -1.47 4.75 28.85
CA ALA A 685 -1.40 4.59 27.41
C ALA A 685 -2.65 3.91 26.86
N VAL A 686 -3.08 4.36 25.68
CA VAL A 686 -4.13 3.68 24.92
C VAL A 686 -3.58 2.34 24.43
N LYS A 687 -4.30 1.25 24.71
CA LYS A 687 -3.95 -0.07 24.19
C LYS A 687 -4.12 -0.09 22.68
N LEU A 688 -3.08 -0.54 21.98
CA LEU A 688 -3.06 -0.58 20.52
C LEU A 688 -3.18 -2.02 19.99
N PRO A 689 -3.88 -2.24 18.87
CA PRO A 689 -3.86 -3.52 18.18
C PRO A 689 -2.46 -3.89 17.68
N GLU A 690 -2.19 -5.20 17.57
CA GLU A 690 -0.86 -5.70 17.20
C GLU A 690 -0.41 -5.25 15.80
N LEU A 691 -1.35 -5.11 14.86
CA LEU A 691 -1.07 -4.59 13.51
C LEU A 691 -0.55 -3.16 13.53
N VAL A 692 -1.13 -2.29 14.37
CA VAL A 692 -0.66 -0.91 14.55
C VAL A 692 0.72 -0.89 15.19
N LEU A 693 0.93 -1.72 16.21
CA LEU A 693 2.23 -1.89 16.86
C LEU A 693 3.30 -2.38 15.88
N ASN A 694 2.96 -3.33 14.99
CA ASN A 694 3.86 -3.81 13.93
C ASN A 694 4.26 -2.71 12.95
N ALA A 695 3.32 -1.86 12.53
CA ALA A 695 3.60 -0.72 11.64
C ALA A 695 4.47 0.33 12.34
N PHE A 696 4.15 0.69 13.59
CA PHE A 696 4.95 1.63 14.38
C PHE A 696 6.36 1.10 14.63
N PHE A 697 6.51 -0.19 14.92
CA PHE A 697 7.81 -0.84 15.07
C PHE A 697 8.63 -0.81 13.78
N SER A 698 8.01 -1.12 12.64
CA SER A 698 8.67 -1.06 11.33
C SER A 698 9.18 0.34 11.00
N LEU A 699 8.39 1.37 11.33
CA LEU A 699 8.80 2.76 11.15
C LEU A 699 9.91 3.17 12.14
N ALA A 700 9.85 2.70 13.39
CA ALA A 700 10.88 2.96 14.40
C ALA A 700 12.24 2.34 14.00
N GLU A 701 12.25 1.12 13.44
CA GLU A 701 13.46 0.52 12.89
C GLU A 701 14.02 1.37 11.74
N LYS A 702 13.17 1.78 10.78
CA LYS A 702 13.59 2.64 9.66
C LYS A 702 14.13 3.99 10.14
N TYR A 703 13.54 4.60 11.16
CA TYR A 703 14.06 5.83 11.76
C TYR A 703 15.41 5.59 12.45
N THR A 704 15.57 4.45 13.13
CA THR A 704 16.85 4.11 13.77
C THR A 704 17.95 3.91 12.74
N GLU A 705 17.68 3.21 11.63
CA GLU A 705 18.63 3.00 10.53
C GLU A 705 19.08 4.32 9.88
N ASN A 706 18.15 5.27 9.74
CA ASN A 706 18.39 6.60 9.17
C ASN A 706 18.86 7.63 10.21
N THR A 707 19.18 7.21 11.45
CA THR A 707 19.64 8.09 12.55
C THR A 707 18.68 9.23 12.90
N MET A 708 17.37 9.04 12.67
CA MET A 708 16.30 9.97 13.05
C MET A 708 15.88 9.70 14.51
N ASP A 709 16.83 9.93 15.42
CA ASP A 709 16.81 9.44 16.80
C ASP A 709 15.59 9.90 17.62
N VAL A 710 15.15 11.15 17.46
CA VAL A 710 13.98 11.68 18.20
C VAL A 710 12.69 11.02 17.74
N CYS A 711 12.52 10.87 16.43
CA CYS A 711 11.34 10.21 15.85
C CYS A 711 11.29 8.73 16.23
N ALA A 712 12.45 8.04 16.17
CA ALA A 712 12.56 6.65 16.62
C ALA A 712 12.23 6.53 18.11
N HIS A 713 12.83 7.37 18.96
CA HIS A 713 12.59 7.37 20.41
C HIS A 713 11.10 7.49 20.75
N ASN A 714 10.40 8.47 20.20
CA ASN A 714 8.98 8.68 20.48
C ASN A 714 8.12 7.44 20.15
N LEU A 715 8.39 6.76 19.03
CA LEU A 715 7.70 5.52 18.68
C LEU A 715 8.06 4.36 19.61
N LEU A 716 9.35 4.20 19.94
CA LEU A 716 9.83 3.14 20.85
C LEU A 716 9.23 3.27 22.25
N ILE A 717 9.11 4.50 22.77
CA ILE A 717 8.44 4.79 24.05
C ILE A 717 6.98 4.31 24.01
N ARG A 718 6.24 4.64 22.95
CA ARG A 718 4.84 4.21 22.80
C ARG A 718 4.70 2.70 22.67
N LEU A 719 5.62 2.04 21.96
CA LEU A 719 5.65 0.59 21.84
C LEU A 719 5.95 -0.09 23.19
N LEU A 720 6.85 0.48 24.00
CA LEU A 720 7.14 0.00 25.36
C LEU A 720 5.93 0.14 26.29
N GLN A 721 5.21 1.26 26.23
CA GLN A 721 3.96 1.47 26.98
C GLN A 721 2.87 0.42 26.65
N ASN A 722 2.97 -0.23 25.48
CA ASN A 722 2.10 -1.32 25.05
C ASN A 722 2.71 -2.72 25.28
N GLU A 723 3.78 -2.81 26.08
CA GLU A 723 4.51 -4.05 26.39
C GLU A 723 5.00 -4.84 25.16
N TYR A 724 5.21 -4.16 24.04
CA TYR A 724 5.53 -4.79 22.76
C TYR A 724 7.03 -5.03 22.60
N LYS A 725 7.49 -6.27 22.38
CA LYS A 725 8.90 -6.63 22.07
C LYS A 725 9.96 -5.89 22.91
N LYS A 726 9.74 -5.81 24.23
CA LYS A 726 10.49 -4.92 25.15
C LYS A 726 12.01 -5.06 25.04
N ASP A 727 12.51 -6.27 24.90
CA ASP A 727 13.93 -6.58 24.75
C ASP A 727 14.57 -5.83 23.56
N ILE A 728 13.96 -5.92 22.38
CA ILE A 728 14.42 -5.21 21.17
C ILE A 728 14.28 -3.69 21.34
N LEU A 729 13.17 -3.20 21.91
CA LEU A 729 12.95 -1.77 22.06
C LEU A 729 13.98 -1.12 23.00
N TYR A 730 14.26 -1.75 24.14
CA TYR A 730 15.30 -1.29 25.05
C TYR A 730 16.67 -1.31 24.40
N TYR A 731 16.99 -2.32 23.60
CA TYR A 731 18.23 -2.35 22.84
C TYR A 731 18.36 -1.16 21.88
N ARG A 732 17.31 -0.85 21.10
CA ARG A 732 17.28 0.29 20.19
C ARG A 732 17.36 1.64 20.90
N LEU A 733 16.68 1.79 22.03
CA LEU A 733 16.81 2.98 22.88
C LEU A 733 18.25 3.13 23.40
N GLY A 734 18.93 2.03 23.74
CA GLY A 734 20.35 2.05 24.12
C GLY A 734 21.26 2.60 23.02
N GLU A 735 21.01 2.22 21.77
CA GLU A 735 21.74 2.76 20.61
C GLU A 735 21.44 4.25 20.38
N ILE A 736 20.17 4.66 20.47
CA ILE A 736 19.75 6.06 20.35
C ILE A 736 20.40 6.94 21.42
N TYR A 737 20.33 6.54 22.70
CA TYR A 737 20.95 7.31 23.78
C TYR A 737 22.48 7.39 23.66
N THR A 738 23.12 6.41 23.01
CA THR A 738 24.55 6.48 22.69
C THR A 738 24.84 7.61 21.70
N ARG A 739 24.05 7.72 20.63
CA ARG A 739 24.17 8.80 19.64
C ARG A 739 23.81 10.18 20.20
N LEU A 740 22.85 10.23 21.13
CA LEU A 740 22.46 11.45 21.84
C LEU A 740 23.42 11.85 22.97
N HIS A 741 24.55 11.16 23.12
CA HIS A 741 25.55 11.42 24.17
C HIS A 741 25.00 11.34 25.60
N ASN A 742 24.03 10.44 25.84
CA ASN A 742 23.47 10.14 27.15
C ASN A 742 23.86 8.71 27.59
N PRO A 743 25.11 8.51 28.06
CA PRO A 743 25.61 7.17 28.33
C PRO A 743 24.97 6.51 29.56
N GLN A 744 24.36 7.28 30.46
CA GLN A 744 23.66 6.72 31.62
C GLN A 744 22.38 6.01 31.20
N MET A 745 21.56 6.68 30.38
CA MET A 745 20.36 6.07 29.82
C MET A 745 20.69 4.93 28.86
N SER A 746 21.76 5.06 28.07
CA SER A 746 22.20 3.95 27.21
C SER A 746 22.58 2.69 28.02
N LEU A 747 23.33 2.86 29.11
CA LEU A 747 23.67 1.77 30.03
C LEU A 747 22.42 1.11 30.59
N TYR A 748 21.50 1.92 31.13
CA TYR A 748 20.23 1.46 31.69
C TYR A 748 19.43 0.64 30.66
N CYS A 749 19.22 1.17 29.46
CA CYS A 749 18.44 0.50 28.42
C CYS A 749 19.09 -0.81 27.96
N HIS A 750 20.41 -0.85 27.77
CA HIS A 750 21.08 -2.09 27.39
C HIS A 750 21.00 -3.18 28.48
N HIS A 751 21.08 -2.82 29.76
CA HIS A 751 20.85 -3.78 30.85
C HIS A 751 19.40 -4.28 30.84
N LYS A 752 18.43 -3.37 30.70
CA LYS A 752 17.00 -3.72 30.64
C LYS A 752 16.68 -4.69 29.52
N ALA A 753 17.30 -4.56 28.34
CA ALA A 753 17.12 -5.49 27.23
C ALA A 753 17.46 -6.95 27.62
N PHE A 754 18.56 -7.16 28.34
CA PHE A 754 18.97 -8.49 28.81
C PHE A 754 18.21 -8.97 30.07
N GLU A 755 17.70 -8.05 30.91
CA GLU A 755 16.81 -8.40 32.02
C GLU A 755 15.46 -8.92 31.52
N GLU A 756 14.92 -8.32 30.45
CA GLU A 756 13.68 -8.75 29.80
C GLU A 756 13.83 -10.10 29.08
N ASN A 757 14.99 -10.34 28.46
CA ASN A 757 15.28 -11.59 27.76
C ASN A 757 16.76 -12.00 27.97
N ALA A 758 17.00 -12.97 28.85
CA ALA A 758 18.36 -13.45 29.09
C ALA A 758 19.00 -14.12 27.85
N ALA A 759 18.20 -14.63 26.92
CA ALA A 759 18.65 -15.24 25.66
C ALA A 759 18.64 -14.25 24.48
N PHE A 760 18.62 -12.93 24.74
CA PHE A 760 18.47 -11.90 23.72
C PHE A 760 19.51 -11.95 22.57
N ALA A 761 20.67 -12.56 22.79
CA ALA A 761 21.67 -12.80 21.74
C ALA A 761 21.09 -13.59 20.55
N GLU A 762 20.17 -14.52 20.81
CA GLU A 762 19.46 -15.28 19.77
C GLU A 762 18.62 -14.37 18.87
N THR A 763 18.00 -13.34 19.45
CA THR A 763 17.17 -12.36 18.74
C THR A 763 18.02 -11.41 17.89
N LEU A 764 19.17 -10.98 18.40
CA LEU A 764 20.05 -10.02 17.72
C LEU A 764 20.88 -10.63 16.57
N ILE A 765 21.27 -11.91 16.70
CA ILE A 765 22.22 -12.55 15.79
C ILE A 765 21.47 -13.42 14.78
N ALA A 766 21.30 -12.89 13.57
CA ALA A 766 20.62 -13.60 12.47
C ALA A 766 21.43 -14.80 11.94
N ASP A 767 22.76 -14.71 11.96
CA ASP A 767 23.64 -15.79 11.49
C ASP A 767 23.61 -16.98 12.45
N ARG A 768 23.03 -18.09 11.99
CA ARG A 768 22.91 -19.34 12.76
C ARG A 768 24.26 -20.02 13.05
N THR A 769 25.33 -19.65 12.34
CA THR A 769 26.67 -20.21 12.52
C THR A 769 27.51 -19.46 13.55
N ASN A 770 27.07 -18.27 13.96
CA ASN A 770 27.77 -17.47 14.96
C ASN A 770 27.66 -18.12 16.35
N SER A 771 28.82 -18.41 16.96
CA SER A 771 28.92 -19.05 18.29
C SER A 771 28.20 -18.29 19.41
N ASN A 772 28.08 -16.97 19.27
CA ASN A 772 27.52 -16.10 20.30
C ASN A 772 25.99 -16.10 20.31
N ARG A 773 25.35 -16.66 19.28
CA ARG A 773 23.89 -16.74 19.18
C ARG A 773 23.25 -17.44 20.38
N ASN A 774 23.93 -18.42 20.96
CA ASN A 774 23.44 -19.20 22.11
C ASN A 774 23.89 -18.62 23.46
N TYR A 775 24.42 -17.39 23.48
CA TYR A 775 24.80 -16.72 24.72
C TYR A 775 23.59 -16.46 25.62
N ILE A 776 23.70 -16.85 26.88
CA ILE A 776 22.69 -16.58 27.92
C ILE A 776 23.30 -15.61 28.92
N TYR A 777 22.66 -14.45 29.06
CA TYR A 777 23.09 -13.40 29.97
C TYR A 777 23.08 -13.89 31.43
N ARG A 778 24.20 -13.64 32.10
CA ARG A 778 24.34 -13.81 33.54
C ARG A 778 24.87 -12.49 34.11
N PRO A 779 24.27 -11.94 35.16
CA PRO A 779 24.81 -10.77 35.83
C PRO A 779 26.22 -11.10 36.34
N LEU A 780 27.24 -10.51 35.72
CA LEU A 780 28.62 -10.59 36.19
C LEU A 780 28.84 -9.51 37.25
N THR A 781 29.62 -9.80 38.28
CA THR A 781 30.08 -8.78 39.23
C THR A 781 31.09 -7.89 38.53
N ASP A 782 30.63 -6.79 37.94
CA ASP A 782 31.48 -5.84 37.25
C ASP A 782 32.38 -5.08 38.24
N GLU A 783 33.71 -5.28 38.15
CA GLU A 783 34.67 -4.35 38.74
C GLU A 783 34.58 -3.01 37.98
N ASN A 784 33.80 -2.07 38.53
CA ASN A 784 33.54 -0.77 37.89
C ASN A 784 34.78 0.13 37.98
N HIS A 785 35.77 -0.07 37.12
CA HIS A 785 37.00 0.71 37.11
C HIS A 785 36.74 2.16 36.66
N LYS A 786 36.67 3.07 37.63
CA LYS A 786 36.45 4.51 37.40
C LYS A 786 37.74 5.30 37.13
N TYR A 787 38.90 4.76 37.51
CA TYR A 787 40.18 5.44 37.42
C TYR A 787 40.94 5.08 36.13
N CYS A 788 41.47 6.10 35.47
CA CYS A 788 42.25 5.95 34.24
C CYS A 788 43.54 5.16 34.47
N PRO A 789 43.84 4.11 33.68
CA PRO A 789 45.05 3.30 33.85
C PRO A 789 46.36 4.08 33.58
N LEU A 790 46.30 5.20 32.85
CA LEU A 790 47.52 5.96 32.49
C LEU A 790 47.92 6.97 33.58
N CYS A 791 46.95 7.66 34.16
CA CYS A 791 47.19 8.79 35.08
C CYS A 791 46.54 8.65 36.46
N GLY A 792 45.71 7.61 36.70
CA GLY A 792 45.04 7.37 37.97
C GLY A 792 43.88 8.31 38.30
N LYS A 793 43.52 9.24 37.40
CA LYS A 793 42.42 10.19 37.61
C LYS A 793 41.07 9.55 37.32
N GLU A 794 40.04 9.93 38.06
CA GLU A 794 38.67 9.48 37.81
C GLU A 794 38.17 9.98 36.44
N ALA A 795 37.52 9.11 35.69
CA ALA A 795 36.99 9.41 34.37
C ALA A 795 35.48 9.11 34.30
N PRO A 796 34.64 10.06 33.85
CA PRO A 796 33.21 9.83 33.70
C PRO A 796 32.91 8.80 32.60
N LEU A 797 31.74 8.17 32.71
CA LEU A 797 31.17 7.36 31.64
C LEU A 797 30.94 8.23 30.40
N HIS A 798 31.31 7.71 29.24
CA HIS A 798 31.34 8.45 27.99
C HIS A 798 30.35 7.87 26.96
N SER A 799 30.39 6.55 26.73
CA SER A 799 29.53 5.90 25.73
C SER A 799 29.41 4.41 26.05
N VAL A 800 28.30 3.79 25.64
CA VAL A 800 28.00 2.39 25.95
C VAL A 800 27.63 1.68 24.66
N TYR A 801 28.04 0.42 24.52
CA TYR A 801 27.70 -0.40 23.35
C TYR A 801 27.42 -1.83 23.76
N ASN A 802 26.49 -2.47 23.07
CA ASN A 802 26.34 -3.92 23.13
C ASN A 802 27.40 -4.59 22.24
N VAL A 803 28.10 -5.59 22.81
CA VAL A 803 29.22 -6.27 22.14
C VAL A 803 28.94 -7.72 21.77
N VAL A 804 27.75 -8.26 22.09
CA VAL A 804 27.42 -9.68 21.86
C VAL A 804 27.49 -10.07 20.37
N VAL A 805 27.24 -9.11 19.49
CA VAL A 805 27.28 -9.27 18.03
C VAL A 805 28.71 -9.24 17.47
N SER A 806 29.71 -8.89 18.28
CA SER A 806 31.12 -8.83 17.85
C SER A 806 31.69 -10.24 17.70
N SER A 807 32.49 -10.46 16.66
CA SER A 807 33.14 -11.76 16.42
C SER A 807 34.17 -12.15 17.49
N ASP A 808 34.68 -11.17 18.23
CA ASP A 808 35.66 -11.37 19.31
C ASP A 808 35.03 -11.43 20.70
N PHE A 809 33.70 -11.45 20.80
CA PHE A 809 33.00 -11.56 22.08
C PHE A 809 33.23 -12.94 22.72
N SER A 810 33.52 -12.93 24.02
CA SER A 810 33.64 -14.12 24.86
C SER A 810 32.52 -14.14 25.90
N PRO A 811 31.92 -15.30 26.23
CA PRO A 811 30.95 -15.41 27.32
C PRO A 811 31.47 -14.96 28.69
N ASP A 812 32.79 -14.91 28.88
CA ASP A 812 33.44 -14.44 30.10
C ASP A 812 33.56 -12.90 30.18
N TYR A 813 33.19 -12.19 29.11
CA TYR A 813 33.16 -10.73 29.06
C TYR A 813 31.70 -10.22 29.13
N PRO A 814 31.42 -9.13 29.87
CA PRO A 814 30.08 -8.55 29.93
C PRO A 814 29.57 -8.11 28.55
N PRO A 815 28.32 -8.42 28.16
CA PRO A 815 27.80 -8.10 26.82
C PRO A 815 27.55 -6.60 26.61
N ILE A 816 27.68 -5.80 27.66
CA ILE A 816 27.52 -4.34 27.64
C ILE A 816 28.86 -3.71 27.97
N LYS A 817 29.46 -3.05 26.97
CA LYS A 817 30.76 -2.39 27.10
C LYS A 817 30.58 -0.92 27.42
N SER A 818 31.18 -0.49 28.52
CA SER A 818 31.11 0.88 29.01
C SER A 818 32.43 1.62 28.86
N TRP A 819 32.49 2.57 27.92
CA TRP A 819 33.65 3.43 27.71
C TRP A 819 33.65 4.64 28.65
N ARG A 820 34.81 4.94 29.22
CA ARG A 820 35.10 6.14 30.00
C ARG A 820 36.10 7.02 29.27
N TYR A 821 35.99 8.33 29.47
CA TYR A 821 36.89 9.31 28.85
C TYR A 821 37.58 10.16 29.92
N CYS A 822 38.90 10.02 30.03
CA CYS A 822 39.69 10.81 30.96
C CYS A 822 39.96 12.21 30.40
N LYS A 823 39.44 13.25 31.04
CA LYS A 823 39.64 14.64 30.60
C LYS A 823 41.09 15.12 30.76
N GLU A 824 41.84 14.52 31.68
CA GLU A 824 43.22 14.91 31.99
C GLU A 824 44.22 14.43 30.93
N CYS A 825 44.21 13.12 30.61
CA CYS A 825 45.15 12.54 29.65
C CYS A 825 44.52 12.21 28.29
N ARG A 826 43.23 12.54 28.08
CA ARG A 826 42.48 12.29 26.84
C ARG A 826 42.44 10.82 26.42
N HIS A 827 42.58 9.92 27.40
CA HIS A 827 42.51 8.47 27.19
C HIS A 827 41.09 7.97 27.27
N ARG A 828 40.68 7.11 26.33
CA ARG A 828 39.42 6.38 26.39
C ARG A 828 39.71 4.93 26.78
N PHE A 829 39.00 4.42 27.77
CA PHE A 829 39.19 3.06 28.28
C PHE A 829 37.87 2.44 28.72
N THR A 830 37.79 1.12 28.67
CA THR A 830 36.62 0.38 29.15
C THR A 830 36.63 0.28 30.68
N THR A 831 35.42 0.25 31.25
CA THR A 831 35.20 -0.03 32.68
C THR A 831 35.52 -1.49 32.99
N GLN A 832 35.12 -2.40 32.10
CA GLN A 832 35.34 -3.84 32.24
C GLN A 832 36.70 -4.21 31.66
N ARG A 833 37.69 -4.53 32.49
CA ARG A 833 38.98 -5.02 31.99
C ARG A 833 38.87 -6.51 31.75
N PRO A 834 39.16 -7.01 30.54
CA PRO A 834 39.21 -8.45 30.33
C PRO A 834 40.26 -9.03 31.30
N GLN A 835 39.89 -10.05 32.07
CA GLN A 835 40.90 -10.97 32.60
C GLN A 835 41.61 -11.57 31.38
N ALA A 836 42.91 -11.82 31.47
CA ALA A 836 43.71 -12.35 30.37
C ALA A 836 43.21 -13.74 29.95
N ALA A 837 42.11 -13.77 29.19
CA ALA A 837 41.60 -14.96 28.55
C ALA A 837 42.42 -15.11 27.28
N ALA A 838 43.33 -16.08 27.30
CA ALA A 838 44.01 -16.49 26.07
C ALA A 838 42.93 -16.89 25.07
N LEU A 839 42.92 -16.25 23.89
CA LEU A 839 42.20 -16.78 22.74
C LEU A 839 42.81 -18.14 22.42
N THR A 840 42.13 -19.22 22.80
CA THR A 840 42.51 -20.59 22.46
C THR A 840 42.24 -20.81 20.97
N ILE A 841 43.22 -20.47 20.15
CA ILE A 841 43.20 -20.75 18.71
C ILE A 841 43.53 -22.22 18.51
N ASP A 842 42.63 -22.96 17.86
CA ASP A 842 42.85 -24.37 17.57
C ASP A 842 43.95 -24.59 16.53
N GLU A 843 44.46 -25.81 16.42
CA GLU A 843 45.58 -26.12 15.52
C GLU A 843 45.23 -25.88 14.04
N LYS A 844 43.96 -26.07 13.65
CA LYS A 844 43.51 -25.91 12.26
C LYS A 844 43.48 -24.44 11.86
N GLU A 845 42.93 -23.59 12.72
CA GLU A 845 42.92 -22.14 12.56
C GLU A 845 44.34 -21.56 12.57
N ALA A 846 45.18 -22.04 13.49
CA ALA A 846 46.59 -21.64 13.54
C ALA A 846 47.32 -22.00 12.24
N ARG A 847 47.14 -23.22 11.71
CA ARG A 847 47.71 -23.63 10.42
C ARG A 847 47.21 -22.76 9.26
N ALA A 848 45.92 -22.41 9.23
CA ALA A 848 45.37 -21.54 8.21
C ALA A 848 45.94 -20.11 8.30
N ALA A 849 46.06 -19.56 9.51
CA ALA A 849 46.66 -18.24 9.75
C ALA A 849 48.13 -18.19 9.32
N ILE A 850 48.89 -19.26 9.58
CA ILE A 850 50.28 -19.41 9.15
C ILE A 850 50.38 -19.54 7.62
N ALA A 851 49.50 -20.31 6.97
CA ALA A 851 49.48 -20.44 5.51
C ALA A 851 49.19 -19.09 4.81
N ASN A 852 48.33 -18.26 5.41
CA ASN A 852 47.99 -16.94 4.89
C ASN A 852 49.09 -15.88 5.11
N MET A 853 50.07 -16.15 5.98
CA MET A 853 51.15 -15.22 6.30
C MET A 853 51.87 -14.71 5.05
N ALA A 854 52.22 -15.61 4.12
CA ALA A 854 52.97 -15.29 2.92
C ALA A 854 52.25 -14.29 1.98
N LEU A 855 50.91 -14.21 2.05
CA LEU A 855 50.11 -13.34 1.19
C LEU A 855 50.19 -11.86 1.59
N SER A 856 50.60 -11.57 2.83
CA SER A 856 50.47 -10.24 3.42
C SER A 856 51.77 -9.67 4.01
N ILE A 857 52.91 -10.38 3.94
CA ILE A 857 54.21 -9.89 4.45
C ILE A 857 54.54 -8.48 3.94
N SER A 858 54.32 -8.23 2.65
CA SER A 858 54.60 -6.94 1.99
C SER A 858 53.81 -5.76 2.55
N SER A 859 52.71 -6.00 3.28
CA SER A 859 51.90 -4.94 3.90
C SER A 859 52.63 -4.18 5.03
N TYR A 860 53.75 -4.74 5.53
CA TYR A 860 54.63 -4.08 6.49
C TYR A 860 55.82 -3.35 5.84
N ALA A 861 55.99 -3.40 4.52
CA ALA A 861 57.21 -2.90 3.87
C ALA A 861 57.50 -1.42 4.15
N GLU A 862 56.49 -0.54 4.13
CA GLU A 862 56.69 0.89 4.42
C GLU A 862 57.07 1.15 5.88
N THR A 863 56.39 0.48 6.81
CA THR A 863 56.70 0.50 8.23
C THR A 863 58.13 0.00 8.47
N MET A 864 58.50 -1.13 7.86
CA MET A 864 59.83 -1.72 7.96
C MET A 864 60.92 -0.88 7.31
N ASN A 865 60.65 -0.19 6.20
CA ASN A 865 61.58 0.78 5.61
C ASN A 865 61.91 1.92 6.60
N THR A 866 60.88 2.42 7.29
CA THR A 866 61.04 3.48 8.29
C THR A 866 61.81 2.97 9.51
N ILE A 867 61.45 1.78 10.01
CA ILE A 867 62.14 1.12 11.12
C ILE A 867 63.61 0.85 10.78
N TYR A 868 63.89 0.28 9.60
CA TYR A 868 65.23 -0.02 9.12
C TYR A 868 66.10 1.23 9.02
N ALA A 869 65.53 2.35 8.55
CA ALA A 869 66.25 3.62 8.47
C ALA A 869 66.61 4.22 9.84
N LEU A 870 65.86 3.87 10.90
CA LEU A 870 66.02 4.43 12.25
C LEU A 870 66.75 3.50 13.23
N ALA A 871 66.73 2.18 12.97
CA ALA A 871 67.23 1.17 13.91
C ALA A 871 68.76 1.20 14.02
N SER A 872 69.28 1.13 15.24
CA SER A 872 70.72 1.12 15.51
C SER A 872 71.31 -0.30 15.68
N GLY A 873 70.51 -1.34 15.48
CA GLY A 873 70.89 -2.74 15.63
C GLY A 873 69.82 -3.70 15.14
N LYS A 874 70.13 -5.00 15.13
CA LYS A 874 69.32 -6.03 14.48
C LYS A 874 68.43 -6.86 15.41
N LYS A 875 68.70 -6.88 16.72
CA LYS A 875 67.90 -7.68 17.67
C LYS A 875 66.51 -7.07 17.84
N MET A 876 65.48 -7.85 17.56
CA MET A 876 64.09 -7.41 17.62
C MET A 876 63.23 -8.35 18.47
N LEU A 877 62.28 -7.80 19.23
CA LEU A 877 61.21 -8.57 19.89
C LEU A 877 59.85 -8.13 19.36
N ASP A 878 59.04 -9.06 18.89
CA ASP A 878 57.63 -8.83 18.56
C ASP A 878 56.73 -9.41 19.64
N ILE A 879 55.90 -8.56 20.24
CA ILE A 879 55.04 -8.92 21.36
C ILE A 879 53.65 -9.27 20.83
N ASP A 880 53.09 -10.38 21.30
CA ASP A 880 51.90 -11.05 20.73
C ASP A 880 52.02 -11.19 19.21
N SER A 881 53.09 -11.87 18.79
CA SER A 881 53.51 -11.97 17.38
C SER A 881 52.48 -12.67 16.46
N GLY A 882 51.44 -13.30 17.02
CA GLY A 882 50.34 -13.89 16.29
C GLY A 882 50.82 -15.02 15.37
N ASN A 883 50.46 -14.94 14.08
CA ASN A 883 51.00 -15.88 13.10
C ASN A 883 52.48 -15.64 12.75
N GLY A 884 53.12 -14.55 13.22
CA GLY A 884 54.51 -14.23 12.92
C GLY A 884 54.71 -13.40 11.64
N GLN A 885 53.65 -12.78 11.10
CA GLN A 885 53.75 -11.97 9.88
C GLN A 885 54.76 -10.80 10.02
N PHE A 886 54.80 -10.13 11.18
CA PHE A 886 55.76 -9.05 11.41
C PHE A 886 57.18 -9.57 11.61
N LEU A 887 57.35 -10.73 12.27
CA LEU A 887 58.62 -11.46 12.34
C LEU A 887 59.16 -11.80 10.93
N ALA A 888 58.30 -12.32 10.05
CA ALA A 888 58.66 -12.64 8.66
C ALA A 888 59.07 -11.39 7.88
N ALA A 889 58.35 -10.28 8.03
CA ALA A 889 58.73 -9.01 7.44
C ALA A 889 60.07 -8.50 7.99
N ALA A 890 60.37 -8.71 9.28
CA ALA A 890 61.65 -8.34 9.87
C ALA A 890 62.83 -9.15 9.31
N LEU A 891 62.64 -10.44 9.04
CA LEU A 891 63.65 -11.31 8.41
C LEU A 891 64.05 -10.81 7.01
N GLU A 892 63.09 -10.36 6.19
CA GLU A 892 63.35 -9.78 4.86
C GLU A 892 64.27 -8.55 4.92
N TYR A 893 64.20 -7.79 6.02
CA TYR A 893 65.05 -6.61 6.26
C TYR A 893 66.33 -6.93 7.04
N GLY A 894 66.60 -8.22 7.32
CA GLY A 894 67.83 -8.70 7.95
C GLY A 894 67.93 -8.43 9.45
N PHE A 895 66.81 -8.29 10.15
CA PHE A 895 66.74 -8.31 11.62
C PHE A 895 66.92 -9.73 12.17
N GLU A 896 67.20 -9.83 13.47
CA GLU A 896 67.24 -11.06 14.26
C GLU A 896 66.03 -11.06 15.21
N PRO A 897 64.83 -11.46 14.75
CA PRO A 897 63.62 -11.30 15.53
C PRO A 897 63.36 -12.49 16.46
N ALA A 898 62.78 -12.20 17.62
CA ALA A 898 62.17 -13.15 18.54
C ALA A 898 60.71 -12.74 18.77
N GLY A 899 59.84 -13.71 19.05
CA GLY A 899 58.42 -13.47 19.33
C GLY A 899 58.02 -13.83 20.76
N VAL A 900 57.00 -13.17 21.29
CA VAL A 900 56.22 -13.64 22.45
C VAL A 900 54.79 -13.88 21.94
N GLU A 901 54.22 -15.04 22.20
CA GLU A 901 52.87 -15.38 21.74
C GLU A 901 52.16 -16.32 22.75
N PRO A 902 51.05 -15.89 23.38
CA PRO A 902 50.37 -16.69 24.39
C PRO A 902 49.70 -17.95 23.83
N SER A 903 49.31 -18.00 22.55
CA SER A 903 48.76 -19.20 21.92
C SER A 903 49.85 -20.25 21.64
N GLU A 904 49.71 -21.43 22.26
CA GLU A 904 50.66 -22.55 22.09
C GLU A 904 50.81 -22.95 20.62
N ASN A 905 49.69 -23.06 19.90
CA ASN A 905 49.66 -23.47 18.50
C ASN A 905 50.33 -22.44 17.58
N LEU A 906 50.04 -21.15 17.77
CA LEU A 906 50.66 -20.09 16.96
C LEU A 906 52.14 -19.95 17.27
N ALA A 907 52.54 -19.99 18.55
CA ALA A 907 53.93 -19.91 18.96
C ALA A 907 54.77 -21.06 18.36
N ALA A 908 54.29 -22.31 18.49
CA ALA A 908 54.99 -23.47 17.99
C ALA A 908 55.09 -23.49 16.45
N LEU A 909 54.01 -23.15 15.75
CA LEU A 909 53.98 -23.17 14.29
C LEU A 909 54.78 -22.02 13.67
N SER A 910 54.66 -20.80 14.18
CA SER A 910 55.41 -19.64 13.66
C SER A 910 56.91 -19.80 13.90
N SER A 911 57.31 -20.25 15.10
CA SER A 911 58.71 -20.58 15.43
C SER A 911 59.29 -21.59 14.44
N LYS A 912 58.57 -22.68 14.19
CA LYS A 912 59.00 -23.73 13.26
C LYS A 912 59.08 -23.27 11.80
N VAL A 913 58.11 -22.48 11.34
CA VAL A 913 58.02 -22.06 9.93
C VAL A 913 59.04 -20.99 9.58
N LEU A 914 59.30 -20.05 10.50
CA LEU A 914 60.21 -18.93 10.29
C LEU A 914 61.64 -19.21 10.79
N ASP A 915 61.84 -20.31 11.53
CA ASP A 915 63.12 -20.65 12.17
C ASP A 915 63.62 -19.55 13.13
N VAL A 916 62.71 -19.04 13.96
CA VAL A 916 62.97 -17.98 14.94
C VAL A 916 62.42 -18.34 16.32
N PRO A 917 63.03 -17.90 17.43
CA PRO A 917 62.51 -18.18 18.76
C PRO A 917 61.18 -17.45 19.00
N VAL A 918 60.11 -18.20 19.30
CA VAL A 918 58.83 -17.66 19.75
C VAL A 918 58.47 -18.26 21.11
N HIS A 919 58.39 -17.41 22.13
CA HIS A 919 58.14 -17.80 23.51
C HIS A 919 56.65 -17.90 23.78
N ASN A 920 56.19 -19.10 24.19
CA ASN A 920 54.81 -19.31 24.57
C ASN A 920 54.54 -18.82 26.00
N CYS A 921 54.23 -17.54 26.14
CA CYS A 921 53.81 -16.93 27.40
C CYS A 921 53.09 -15.60 27.13
N HIS A 922 52.40 -15.07 28.13
CA HIS A 922 51.95 -13.68 28.10
C HIS A 922 53.13 -12.72 28.26
N PHE A 923 53.02 -11.52 27.69
CA PHE A 923 54.09 -10.53 27.79
C PHE A 923 54.37 -10.12 29.23
N GLU A 924 53.36 -10.07 30.09
CA GLU A 924 53.48 -9.76 31.51
C GLU A 924 54.42 -10.74 32.24
N ASP A 925 54.38 -12.02 31.86
CA ASP A 925 55.17 -13.11 32.45
C ASP A 925 56.52 -13.32 31.74
N PHE A 926 56.73 -12.72 30.57
CA PHE A 926 57.97 -12.86 29.81
C PHE A 926 59.16 -12.25 30.56
N VAL A 927 60.18 -13.05 30.86
CA VAL A 927 61.42 -12.61 31.51
C VAL A 927 62.60 -13.02 30.64
N THR A 928 63.52 -12.09 30.40
CA THR A 928 64.74 -12.34 29.66
C THR A 928 65.90 -11.52 30.23
N ALA A 929 67.11 -12.04 30.08
CA ALA A 929 68.34 -11.31 30.37
C ALA A 929 68.88 -10.56 29.13
N GLU A 930 68.25 -10.74 27.96
CA GLU A 930 68.64 -10.11 26.71
C GLU A 930 67.96 -8.75 26.52
N GLY A 931 68.71 -7.76 26.02
CA GLY A 931 68.19 -6.49 25.55
C GLY A 931 67.94 -6.48 24.04
N TYR A 932 67.00 -5.64 23.58
CA TYR A 932 66.61 -5.53 22.18
C TYR A 932 66.89 -4.14 21.60
N ASN A 933 67.16 -4.07 20.29
CA ASN A 933 67.29 -2.79 19.57
C ASN A 933 65.95 -2.27 19.06
N LEU A 934 64.98 -3.17 18.86
CA LEU A 934 63.62 -2.88 18.45
C LEU A 934 62.68 -3.76 19.25
N ILE A 935 61.62 -3.16 19.79
CA ILE A 935 60.48 -3.91 20.32
C ILE A 935 59.23 -3.44 19.57
N ALA A 936 58.38 -4.37 19.17
CA ALA A 936 57.14 -4.10 18.46
C ALA A 936 55.92 -4.56 19.27
N MET A 937 54.88 -3.73 19.28
CA MET A 937 53.55 -4.03 19.80
C MET A 937 52.52 -3.66 18.75
N GLY A 938 52.23 -4.59 17.83
CA GLY A 938 51.20 -4.42 16.81
C GLY A 938 49.84 -4.95 17.30
N GLN A 939 48.87 -4.07 17.52
CA GLN A 939 47.52 -4.41 17.96
C GLN A 939 47.45 -5.10 19.35
N VAL A 940 48.36 -4.71 20.24
CA VAL A 940 48.54 -5.31 21.57
C VAL A 940 48.17 -4.34 22.68
N LEU A 941 48.65 -3.10 22.57
CA LEU A 941 48.55 -2.11 23.63
C LEU A 941 47.08 -1.79 23.98
N GLU A 942 46.19 -1.90 23.00
CA GLU A 942 44.74 -1.78 23.19
C GLU A 942 44.15 -2.82 24.13
N SER A 943 44.63 -4.06 24.15
CA SER A 943 44.06 -5.15 24.96
C SER A 943 44.65 -5.26 26.37
N MET A 944 45.75 -4.56 26.64
CA MET A 944 46.47 -4.64 27.90
C MET A 944 45.65 -4.11 29.09
N SER A 945 45.66 -4.84 30.21
CA SER A 945 44.98 -4.44 31.45
C SER A 945 45.65 -3.23 32.14
N ASP A 946 46.98 -3.14 32.04
CA ASP A 946 47.81 -2.00 32.44
C ASP A 946 48.79 -1.63 31.31
N PRO A 947 48.36 -0.82 30.32
CA PRO A 947 49.22 -0.42 29.21
C PRO A 947 50.44 0.41 29.66
N LYS A 948 50.38 1.08 30.82
CA LYS A 948 51.52 1.88 31.30
C LYS A 948 52.62 1.00 31.87
N ALA A 949 52.26 -0.05 32.61
CA ALA A 949 53.20 -1.07 33.06
C ALA A 949 53.87 -1.77 31.86
N ALA A 950 53.08 -2.13 30.84
CA ALA A 950 53.60 -2.73 29.61
C ALA A 950 54.63 -1.84 28.91
N VAL A 951 54.34 -0.56 28.71
CA VAL A 951 55.29 0.41 28.10
C VAL A 951 56.54 0.60 28.96
N LYS A 952 56.44 0.57 30.30
CA LYS A 952 57.62 0.61 31.19
C LYS A 952 58.49 -0.65 31.05
N LYS A 953 57.87 -1.82 30.95
CA LYS A 953 58.60 -3.08 30.71
C LYS A 953 59.34 -3.05 29.37
N VAL A 954 58.70 -2.53 28.32
CA VAL A 954 59.37 -2.29 27.02
C VAL A 954 60.57 -1.37 27.17
N TYR A 955 60.44 -0.28 27.94
CA TYR A 955 61.56 0.62 28.22
C TYR A 955 62.74 -0.12 28.88
N GLU A 956 62.47 -1.01 29.83
CA GLU A 956 63.50 -1.81 30.52
C GLU A 956 64.21 -2.81 29.59
N LEU A 957 63.48 -3.43 28.67
CA LEU A 957 64.00 -4.43 27.72
C LEU A 957 64.71 -3.84 26.50
N LEU A 958 64.49 -2.56 26.16
CA LEU A 958 65.16 -1.89 25.05
C LEU A 958 66.58 -1.44 25.42
N HIS A 959 67.56 -1.57 24.53
CA HIS A 959 68.83 -0.88 24.69
C HIS A 959 68.66 0.65 24.68
N SER A 960 69.61 1.39 25.27
CA SER A 960 69.63 2.86 25.17
C SER A 960 69.63 3.29 23.69
N GLY A 961 68.71 4.17 23.33
CA GLY A 961 68.49 4.57 21.93
C GLY A 961 67.75 3.56 21.04
N GLY A 962 67.29 2.43 21.59
CA GLY A 962 66.46 1.45 20.88
C GLY A 962 65.07 1.99 20.51
N LEU A 963 64.43 1.33 19.56
CA LEU A 963 63.13 1.73 18.99
C LEU A 963 61.97 0.92 19.56
N PHE A 964 60.84 1.60 19.73
CA PHE A 964 59.57 1.00 20.07
C PHE A 964 58.56 1.29 18.96
N TYR A 965 58.10 0.25 18.27
CA TYR A 965 57.03 0.34 17.27
C TYR A 965 55.69 -0.03 17.88
N ILE A 966 54.66 0.78 17.61
CA ILE A 966 53.29 0.58 18.11
C ILE A 966 52.32 0.77 16.96
N GLU A 967 51.39 -0.17 16.81
CA GLU A 967 50.19 0.00 16.00
C GLU A 967 48.96 -0.21 16.89
N THR A 968 48.04 0.75 16.92
CA THR A 968 46.87 0.69 17.82
C THR A 968 45.73 1.56 17.25
N PRO A 969 44.45 1.27 17.55
CA PRO A 969 43.33 2.05 17.04
C PRO A 969 43.36 3.48 17.57
N ASN A 970 42.93 4.43 16.72
CA ASN A 970 42.87 5.85 17.05
C ASN A 970 41.44 6.42 16.98
N PHE A 971 40.86 6.78 18.12
CA PHE A 971 39.46 7.25 18.19
C PHE A 971 39.28 8.67 17.66
N ASP A 972 40.36 9.44 17.47
CA ASP A 972 40.31 10.77 16.89
C ASP A 972 40.50 10.78 15.36
N SER A 973 40.70 9.59 14.76
CA SER A 973 40.97 9.41 13.34
C SER A 973 39.82 9.86 12.44
N GLY A 974 40.16 10.20 11.18
CA GLY A 974 39.15 10.51 10.16
C GLY A 974 38.15 9.36 9.96
N PHE A 975 38.62 8.11 10.02
CA PHE A 975 37.78 6.91 9.97
C PHE A 975 36.77 6.88 11.13
N ALA A 976 37.22 7.04 12.37
CA ALA A 976 36.33 7.05 13.54
C ALA A 976 35.29 8.19 13.48
N ARG A 977 35.66 9.36 12.93
CA ARG A 977 34.74 10.49 12.74
C ARG A 977 33.67 10.24 11.69
N VAL A 978 34.00 9.52 10.62
CA VAL A 978 33.05 9.13 9.56
C VAL A 978 32.15 8.00 10.04
N MET A 979 32.73 7.01 10.72
CA MET A 979 32.00 5.82 11.17
C MET A 979 31.15 6.08 12.41
N GLN A 980 31.52 7.04 13.26
CA GLN A 980 30.80 7.40 14.48
C GLN A 980 30.46 6.16 15.34
N ASP A 981 29.18 5.96 15.69
CA ASP A 981 28.68 4.82 16.44
C ASP A 981 28.72 3.51 15.65
N LYS A 982 29.06 3.50 14.36
CA LYS A 982 29.25 2.31 13.52
C LYS A 982 30.70 1.81 13.49
N ASP A 983 31.63 2.49 14.17
CA ASP A 983 33.01 2.01 14.32
C ASP A 983 33.04 0.70 15.13
N ARG A 984 33.53 -0.39 14.51
CA ARG A 984 33.59 -1.73 15.12
C ARG A 984 34.52 -1.76 16.34
N THR A 985 35.51 -0.86 16.40
CA THR A 985 36.44 -0.72 17.54
C THR A 985 35.69 -0.47 18.85
N LEU A 986 34.56 0.24 18.79
CA LEU A 986 33.72 0.55 19.95
C LEU A 986 33.02 -0.69 20.52
N ARG A 987 32.84 -1.74 19.69
CA ARG A 987 32.15 -3.00 20.03
C ARG A 987 33.06 -4.20 20.22
N SER A 988 34.36 -4.09 19.95
CA SER A 988 35.31 -5.19 20.17
C SER A 988 35.42 -5.53 21.67
N ALA A 989 35.33 -6.80 22.06
CA ALA A 989 35.60 -7.20 23.45
C ALA A 989 37.10 -7.15 23.80
N ARG A 990 37.99 -7.34 22.81
CA ARG A 990 39.45 -7.33 22.99
C ARG A 990 40.01 -5.96 23.34
N ILE A 991 39.46 -4.88 22.78
CA ILE A 991 40.04 -3.53 22.89
C ILE A 991 39.63 -2.89 24.23
N ALA A 992 40.51 -2.93 25.24
CA ALA A 992 40.27 -2.28 26.52
C ALA A 992 40.66 -0.79 26.55
N ASN A 993 41.64 -0.41 25.72
CA ASN A 993 42.21 0.93 25.64
C ASN A 993 42.04 1.45 24.21
N TYR A 994 41.46 2.63 24.07
CA TYR A 994 41.27 3.31 22.80
C TYR A 994 41.97 4.67 22.87
N PHE A 995 43.13 4.77 22.22
CA PHE A 995 43.99 5.94 22.35
C PHE A 995 43.58 7.04 21.35
N SER A 996 43.83 8.29 21.73
CA SER A 996 44.04 9.38 20.77
C SER A 996 45.52 9.46 20.47
N ARG A 997 45.89 10.16 19.38
CA ARG A 997 47.31 10.45 19.14
C ARG A 997 47.96 11.10 20.36
N GLN A 998 47.28 12.09 20.95
CA GLN A 998 47.78 12.85 22.07
C GLN A 998 47.92 12.02 23.34
N SER A 999 46.98 11.12 23.64
CA SER A 999 47.05 10.28 24.84
C SER A 999 48.18 9.25 24.73
N LEU A 1000 48.43 8.71 23.54
CA LEU A 1000 49.54 7.79 23.31
C LEU A 1000 50.90 8.49 23.35
N GLU A 1001 51.05 9.64 22.69
CA GLU A 1001 52.29 10.44 22.75
C GLU A 1001 52.62 10.84 24.20
N SER A 1002 51.61 11.25 24.98
CA SER A 1002 51.77 11.61 26.39
C SER A 1002 52.19 10.41 27.26
N LEU A 1003 51.62 9.22 27.00
CA LEU A 1003 52.02 7.99 27.68
C LEU A 1003 53.49 7.68 27.43
N LEU A 1004 53.90 7.68 26.15
CA LEU A 1004 55.26 7.39 25.73
C LEU A 1004 56.27 8.36 26.36
N GLN A 1005 55.98 9.66 26.30
CA GLN A 1005 56.82 10.68 26.94
C GLN A 1005 56.94 10.46 28.46
N SER A 1006 55.83 10.13 29.13
CA SER A 1006 55.83 9.87 30.58
C SER A 1006 56.63 8.61 30.98
N CYS A 1007 56.87 7.71 30.03
CA CYS A 1007 57.67 6.50 30.19
C CYS A 1007 59.11 6.65 29.66
N GLY A 1008 59.53 7.85 29.26
CA GLY A 1008 60.90 8.11 28.82
C GLY A 1008 61.17 7.89 27.32
N PHE A 1009 60.13 7.86 26.49
CA PHE A 1009 60.27 7.74 25.04
C PHE A 1009 60.11 9.09 24.32
N GLN A 1010 60.86 9.26 23.23
CA GLN A 1010 60.68 10.35 22.26
C GLN A 1010 60.04 9.80 20.99
N VAL A 1011 58.89 10.36 20.57
CA VAL A 1011 58.23 9.98 19.32
C VAL A 1011 59.03 10.51 18.12
N LEU A 1012 59.36 9.63 17.19
CA LEU A 1012 60.14 9.94 15.99
C LEU A 1012 59.30 9.97 14.72
N SER A 1013 58.31 9.08 14.61
CA SER A 1013 57.44 8.98 13.44
C SER A 1013 56.00 8.70 13.84
N TYR A 1014 55.08 9.23 13.04
CA TYR A 1014 53.64 9.00 13.12
C TYR A 1014 53.12 8.68 11.71
N GLY A 1015 52.35 7.60 11.59
CA GLY A 1015 51.74 7.16 10.35
C GLY A 1015 50.30 6.67 10.54
N MET A 1016 49.58 6.52 9.45
CA MET A 1016 48.32 5.78 9.42
C MET A 1016 48.61 4.34 9.02
N SER A 1017 47.96 3.37 9.68
CA SER A 1017 48.10 1.97 9.26
C SER A 1017 47.49 1.77 7.88
N LYS A 1018 48.25 1.11 6.99
CA LYS A 1018 47.73 0.65 5.69
C LYS A 1018 47.00 -0.69 5.79
N ARG A 1019 47.08 -1.35 6.95
CA ARG A 1019 46.50 -2.67 7.20
C ARG A 1019 45.15 -2.56 7.89
N ASN A 1020 44.99 -1.58 8.79
CA ASN A 1020 43.81 -1.41 9.61
C ASN A 1020 43.27 0.03 9.52
N ASN A 1021 42.06 0.19 8.98
CA ASN A 1021 41.42 1.50 8.90
C ASN A 1021 41.17 2.07 10.31
N GLY A 1022 41.53 3.34 10.50
CA GLY A 1022 41.39 4.03 11.80
C GLY A 1022 42.50 3.75 12.80
N TYR A 1023 43.51 2.94 12.45
CA TYR A 1023 44.67 2.68 13.30
C TYR A 1023 45.80 3.66 12.99
N MET A 1024 46.58 3.98 14.02
CA MET A 1024 47.79 4.78 13.91
C MET A 1024 49.03 3.92 14.17
N GLU A 1025 50.13 4.31 13.53
CA GLU A 1025 51.46 3.73 13.73
C GLU A 1025 52.36 4.78 14.39
N ILE A 1026 53.08 4.42 15.45
CA ILE A 1026 54.07 5.26 16.11
C ILE A 1026 55.40 4.51 16.21
N ILE A 1027 56.48 5.19 15.86
CA ILE A 1027 57.84 4.75 16.18
C ILE A 1027 58.42 5.75 17.19
N ALA A 1028 58.78 5.26 18.36
CA ALA A 1028 59.38 6.03 19.43
C ALA A 1028 60.77 5.50 19.78
N LYS A 1029 61.62 6.35 20.34
CA LYS A 1029 62.99 6.03 20.74
C LYS A 1029 63.15 6.14 22.24
N ARG A 1030 63.84 5.18 22.84
CA ARG A 1030 64.22 5.23 24.27
C ARG A 1030 65.19 6.40 24.48
N ASN A 1031 64.85 7.35 25.35
CA ASN A 1031 65.77 8.41 25.74
C ASN A 1031 67.00 7.83 26.44
N VAL A 1032 68.16 8.47 26.23
CA VAL A 1032 69.45 8.02 26.76
C VAL A 1032 69.54 8.22 28.26
#